data_AF-A0A813QWI6-F1
#
_entry.id   AF-A0A813QWI6-F1
#
_cell.length_a   1.000
_cell.length_b   1.000
_cell.length_c   1.000
_cell.angle_alpha   90.00
_cell.angle_beta   90.00
_cell.angle_gamma   90.00
#
_symmetry.space_group_name_H-M   'P 1'
#
loop_
_entity.id
_entity.type
_entity.pdbx_description
1 polymer ?
#
loop_
_entity_poly.entity_id
_entity_poly.type
_entity_poly.pdbx_seq_one_letter_code
_entity_poly.pdbx_strand_id
1 'polypeptide(L)'
;MVIQVGSGEINDLSILNILNENNLLYELRIRYKKGIIYTYIGDVLIAINPFKQLNIYEKQQHDLYKHIQYRNHSPPHIFWIADHAYRKLCLSKQSQCIIVTGESGSGKTESTKLMVSHVIYCSGNTGDRELQNRIIETSPLLEAFGNAQTCMNQNSSRFGKYLQLNFTDNGRIVGAKVYEYLLEKSRIVQHGSNERTFHFFYYLFAGLEKEDLNYFHLNDPETYRILKDPSGEKVFPNQTDFDHCRQMFNTQKNIMKRMGFTDKDINIVFTILSAILHLTNIQFTRDDETDGVYIEDEYPLEVGSGEINDLSILNILNKNNLLYELRIRYKKGIIYTYIGDVLIAINPFKQLNIYEKQQHDLYKHIQYRNHSPPHIFWVADHAYRKLCLSKQSQCIIVTGESGSGKTESTKLMVSHIIYCSGNSGDRELQNRIIETSPLLEAFGNAQTCMNQNSSRFGKYLQLNFTDNGRIVGAKVYEYLLEKSRIVQHGSNERTFHFFYYLFAGLAKEDLTYFHLNDPETYRILKDPSGEKVFPNQTDFDHCRQMFNTQKNIMKRMGFTDKDINIVFTILSAILHLTNIQFTRDDETDGVYIEDEYPLEVVCTLLALDQEMLTMALISTFSITKGEHVISLKNFDQANDCRDALAKALYERLFSWIVKQINNLLQPTRRNNSMDGDIYLTCSILDMSGFENFQMNSFEQLCINITNEHLQYYFNEHIFIQEQQDYQTEGISYEKIHFQNNEDLIALFMDSLGILALLDEESHFPKANDESLVQKFHSHCKYHSRYIKPKGNETTFGIHHYAGKVVYDAHGFLEKNRDNLSINLIECMKKSGMELIKHLFVITDEINHSSISPYTMTGYTKKHPNWYRKSSANEHIQDHMTEQTNKSNQQELTNIHFKEYFNQNTVAFHFKISLAELLDKMKDTEPSFVRYVDQYVNVTYTFNQ
;
A
#
# COMPACT_ATOMS: atom_id res chain seq x y z
N MET A 1 35.64 60.00 22.90
CA MET A 1 36.40 58.97 23.64
C MET A 1 37.87 59.20 23.38
N VAL A 2 38.67 59.44 24.42
CA VAL A 2 40.11 59.70 24.30
C VAL A 2 40.82 58.36 24.10
N ILE A 3 41.37 58.11 22.90
CA ILE A 3 42.25 56.97 22.64
C ILE A 3 43.66 57.40 23.07
N GLN A 4 44.29 56.64 23.96
CA GLN A 4 45.70 56.85 24.30
C GLN A 4 46.54 56.55 23.06
N VAL A 5 47.47 57.44 22.67
CA VAL A 5 48.38 57.18 21.54
C VAL A 5 49.28 56.00 21.91
N GLY A 6 48.94 54.81 21.41
CA GLY A 6 49.71 53.58 21.61
C GLY A 6 51.00 53.56 20.78
N SER A 7 52.13 53.21 21.41
CA SER A 7 53.44 53.08 20.74
C SER A 7 53.65 51.70 20.11
N GLY A 8 52.86 50.69 20.49
CA GLY A 8 53.10 49.29 20.13
C GLY A 8 54.27 48.64 20.88
N GLU A 9 54.93 49.36 21.80
CA GLU A 9 56.17 48.91 22.45
C GLU A 9 55.93 48.29 23.83
N ILE A 10 54.71 48.39 24.35
CA ILE A 10 54.36 47.88 25.66
C ILE A 10 54.21 46.36 25.61
N ASN A 11 55.05 45.65 26.35
CA ASN A 11 55.08 44.20 26.39
C ASN A 11 54.03 43.59 27.34
N ASP A 12 53.56 44.34 28.33
CA ASP A 12 52.49 43.95 29.26
C ASP A 12 51.40 45.01 29.28
N LEU A 13 50.20 44.68 28.80
CA LEU A 13 49.12 45.65 28.70
C LEU A 13 48.47 45.99 30.04
N SER A 14 48.79 45.27 31.13
CA SER A 14 48.27 45.59 32.47
C SER A 14 48.82 46.90 33.04
N ILE A 15 49.94 47.42 32.50
CA ILE A 15 50.53 48.70 32.90
C ILE A 15 49.98 49.91 32.15
N LEU A 16 48.96 49.73 31.31
CA LEU A 16 48.30 50.84 30.62
C LEU A 16 47.58 51.76 31.62
N ASN A 17 47.79 53.08 31.47
CA ASN A 17 47.14 54.10 32.31
C ASN A 17 45.60 54.02 32.21
N ILE A 18 45.07 53.61 31.07
CA ILE A 18 43.63 53.42 30.84
C ILE A 18 43.38 52.03 30.24
N LEU A 19 43.07 51.06 31.11
CA LEU A 19 42.77 49.69 30.74
C LEU A 19 41.29 49.55 30.34
N ASN A 20 40.99 49.71 29.04
CA ASN A 20 39.69 49.42 28.47
C ASN A 20 39.83 48.65 27.15
N GLU A 21 38.74 48.04 26.69
CA GLU A 21 38.71 47.18 25.50
C GLU A 21 39.26 47.90 24.25
N ASN A 22 38.86 49.16 24.03
CA ASN A 22 39.27 49.93 22.87
C ASN A 22 40.79 50.17 22.83
N ASN A 23 41.40 50.50 23.97
CA ASN A 23 42.84 50.72 24.07
C ASN A 23 43.62 49.40 23.95
N LEU A 24 43.12 48.30 24.52
CA LEU A 24 43.69 46.96 24.37
C LEU A 24 43.71 46.53 22.91
N LEU A 25 42.56 46.64 22.22
CA LEU A 25 42.45 46.30 20.80
C LEU A 25 43.32 47.19 19.92
N TYR A 26 43.42 48.49 20.23
CA TYR A 26 44.26 49.42 19.49
C TYR A 26 45.75 49.05 19.60
N GLU A 27 46.25 48.77 20.80
CA GLU A 27 47.65 48.40 21.03
C GLU A 27 47.98 47.03 20.40
N LEU A 28 47.10 46.05 20.57
CA LEU A 28 47.24 44.73 19.93
C LEU A 28 47.28 44.83 18.40
N ARG A 29 46.45 45.70 17.79
CA ARG A 29 46.47 45.94 16.33
C ARG A 29 47.79 46.55 15.87
N ILE A 30 48.35 47.51 16.60
CA ILE A 30 49.65 48.11 16.25
C ILE A 30 50.76 47.08 16.37
N ARG A 31 50.78 46.29 17.46
CA ARG A 31 51.76 45.21 17.66
C ARG A 31 51.69 44.15 16.57
N TYR A 32 50.49 43.73 16.20
CA TYR A 32 50.27 42.80 15.09
C TYR A 32 50.81 43.35 13.76
N LYS A 33 50.54 44.63 13.46
CA LYS A 33 51.10 45.30 12.26
C LYS A 33 52.64 45.33 12.24
N LYS A 34 53.28 45.37 13.40
CA LYS A 34 54.74 45.28 13.56
C LYS A 34 55.26 43.83 13.54
N GLY A 35 54.40 42.83 13.35
CA GLY A 35 54.77 41.41 13.38
C GLY A 35 54.96 40.82 14.78
N ILE A 36 54.58 41.56 15.83
CA ILE A 36 54.69 41.12 17.22
C ILE A 36 53.37 40.48 17.62
N ILE A 37 53.35 39.14 17.66
CA ILE A 37 52.13 38.35 17.86
C ILE A 37 51.85 37.97 19.32
N TYR A 38 52.83 38.15 20.19
CA TYR A 38 52.77 37.80 21.61
C TYR A 38 52.79 39.05 22.48
N THR A 39 51.84 39.15 23.41
CA THR A 39 51.72 40.29 24.32
C THR A 39 51.23 39.82 25.68
N TYR A 40 51.84 40.27 26.77
CA TYR A 40 51.38 39.95 28.12
C TYR A 40 50.21 40.84 28.54
N ILE A 41 49.37 40.35 29.44
CA ILE A 41 48.39 41.12 30.20
C ILE A 41 48.27 40.52 31.60
N GLY A 42 48.99 41.08 32.58
CA GLY A 42 49.12 40.42 33.89
C GLY A 42 49.70 39.03 33.70
N ASP A 43 49.18 37.98 34.34
CA ASP A 43 49.72 36.61 34.20
C ASP A 43 49.33 35.89 32.89
N VAL A 44 48.53 36.51 32.04
CA VAL A 44 48.06 35.93 30.77
C VAL A 44 48.98 36.36 29.62
N LEU A 45 49.21 35.44 28.67
CA LEU A 45 49.85 35.73 27.39
C LEU A 45 48.79 35.70 26.27
N ILE A 46 48.60 36.83 25.60
CA ILE A 46 47.78 36.95 24.39
C ILE A 46 48.65 36.54 23.19
N ALA A 47 48.11 35.63 22.38
CA ALA A 47 48.69 35.20 21.11
C ALA A 47 47.72 35.49 19.97
N ILE A 48 48.20 36.18 18.92
CA ILE A 48 47.43 36.47 17.71
C ILE A 48 47.98 35.62 16.57
N ASN A 49 47.16 34.76 15.96
CA ASN A 49 47.62 33.90 14.86
C ASN A 49 48.01 34.74 13.63
N PRO A 50 49.27 34.67 13.15
CA PRO A 50 49.71 35.41 11.96
C PRO A 50 49.30 34.75 10.63
N PHE A 51 48.70 33.55 10.65
CA PHE A 51 48.38 32.72 9.47
C PHE A 51 49.57 32.48 8.53
N LYS A 52 50.79 32.55 9.07
CA LYS A 52 52.05 32.27 8.37
C LYS A 52 53.09 31.75 9.36
N GLN A 53 54.06 31.00 8.85
CA GLN A 53 55.18 30.55 9.67
C GLN A 53 56.10 31.72 9.99
N LEU A 54 56.55 31.80 11.26
CA LEU A 54 57.49 32.79 11.74
C LEU A 54 58.76 32.10 12.23
N ASN A 55 59.93 32.72 12.02
CA ASN A 55 61.23 32.19 12.44
C ASN A 55 61.54 32.44 13.94
N ILE A 56 60.50 32.57 14.76
CA ILE A 56 60.61 32.88 16.19
C ILE A 56 60.60 31.62 17.09
N TYR A 57 60.65 30.44 16.48
CA TYR A 57 60.65 29.15 17.19
C TYR A 57 61.90 28.32 16.92
N GLU A 58 62.92 28.91 16.29
CA GLU A 58 64.18 28.24 16.00
C GLU A 58 64.98 27.93 17.27
N LYS A 59 66.00 27.09 17.14
CA LYS A 59 66.83 26.64 18.28
C LYS A 59 67.40 27.80 19.12
N GLN A 60 67.81 28.91 18.48
CA GLN A 60 68.31 30.10 19.18
C GLN A 60 67.27 30.70 20.14
N GLN A 61 65.99 30.58 19.82
CA GLN A 61 64.88 31.05 20.66
C GLN A 61 64.64 30.11 21.84
N HIS A 62 64.84 28.80 21.66
CA HIS A 62 64.85 27.88 22.80
C HIS A 62 65.96 28.24 23.80
N ASP A 63 67.16 28.55 23.31
CA ASP A 63 68.28 28.97 24.18
C ASP A 63 68.02 30.30 24.87
N LEU A 64 67.38 31.26 24.17
CA LEU A 64 67.03 32.56 24.74
C LEU A 64 66.14 32.40 25.97
N TYR A 65 65.07 31.58 25.88
CA TYR A 65 64.06 31.45 26.93
C TYR A 65 64.36 30.39 28.00
N LYS A 66 65.42 29.60 27.82
CA LYS A 66 65.80 28.52 28.74
C LYS A 66 66.35 29.09 30.04
N HIS A 67 65.72 28.71 31.16
CA HIS A 67 66.13 29.06 32.53
C HIS A 67 66.11 30.56 32.88
N ILE A 68 65.33 31.39 32.17
CA ILE A 68 65.20 32.81 32.51
C ILE A 68 64.45 32.98 33.84
N GLN A 69 65.07 33.59 34.84
CA GLN A 69 64.44 33.76 36.16
C GLN A 69 63.33 34.81 36.21
N TYR A 70 63.50 35.97 35.55
CA TYR A 70 62.53 37.07 35.61
C TYR A 70 61.92 37.40 34.25
N ARG A 71 60.61 37.60 34.24
CA ARG A 71 59.76 37.87 33.07
C ARG A 71 60.24 39.02 32.18
N ASN A 72 60.80 40.08 32.78
CA ASN A 72 61.16 41.31 32.06
C ASN A 72 62.50 41.22 31.30
N HIS A 73 63.26 40.13 31.44
CA HIS A 73 64.53 39.96 30.72
C HIS A 73 64.35 39.50 29.27
N SER A 74 63.14 39.16 28.83
CA SER A 74 62.88 38.76 27.46
C SER A 74 61.50 39.19 26.97
N PRO A 75 61.31 39.36 25.65
CA PRO A 75 60.03 39.70 25.07
C PRO A 75 58.93 38.66 25.40
N PRO A 76 57.64 39.03 25.30
CA PRO A 76 56.55 38.10 25.49
C PRO A 76 56.63 36.91 24.51
N HIS A 77 56.57 35.69 25.05
CA HIS A 77 56.65 34.48 24.23
C HIS A 77 56.10 33.24 24.95
N ILE A 78 55.58 32.28 24.20
CA ILE A 78 55.05 31.02 24.73
C ILE A 78 56.11 30.17 25.44
N PHE A 79 57.37 30.26 25.01
CA PHE A 79 58.48 29.55 25.64
C PHE A 79 58.76 30.04 27.05
N TRP A 80 58.57 31.34 27.34
CA TRP A 80 58.70 31.83 28.70
C TRP A 80 57.64 31.21 29.63
N ILE A 81 56.39 31.11 29.18
CA ILE A 81 55.31 30.45 29.95
C ILE A 81 55.66 28.99 30.23
N ALA A 82 56.16 28.29 29.21
CA ALA A 82 56.56 26.89 29.28
C ALA A 82 57.77 26.66 30.22
N ASP A 83 58.83 27.46 30.09
CA ASP A 83 60.01 27.42 30.96
C ASP A 83 59.67 27.84 32.40
N HIS A 84 58.80 28.84 32.59
CA HIS A 84 58.34 29.25 33.91
C HIS A 84 57.61 28.11 34.63
N ALA A 85 56.67 27.44 33.96
CA ALA A 85 56.00 26.27 34.51
C ALA A 85 57.02 25.14 34.81
N TYR A 86 57.92 24.82 33.88
CA TYR A 86 58.94 23.79 34.10
C TYR A 86 59.86 24.10 35.30
N ARG A 87 60.34 25.34 35.42
CA ARG A 87 61.16 25.75 36.58
C ARG A 87 60.39 25.69 37.88
N LYS A 88 59.15 26.16 37.91
CA LYS A 88 58.31 26.08 39.11
C LYS A 88 58.11 24.62 39.53
N LEU A 89 57.83 23.72 38.59
CA LEU A 89 57.80 22.28 38.84
C LEU A 89 59.11 21.78 39.49
N CYS A 90 60.27 22.12 38.92
CA CYS A 90 61.57 21.69 39.45
C CYS A 90 61.90 22.27 40.83
N LEU A 91 61.51 23.52 41.10
CA LEU A 91 61.82 24.24 42.34
C LEU A 91 60.85 23.91 43.48
N SER A 92 59.54 23.93 43.22
CA SER A 92 58.51 23.71 44.25
C SER A 92 58.17 22.24 44.45
N LYS A 93 58.55 21.36 43.52
CA LYS A 93 58.13 19.96 43.46
C LYS A 93 56.61 19.77 43.41
N GLN A 94 55.87 20.81 42.97
CA GLN A 94 54.41 20.76 42.79
C GLN A 94 54.05 20.72 41.32
N SER A 95 53.03 19.94 40.96
CA SER A 95 52.48 19.86 39.60
C SER A 95 52.07 21.22 39.06
N GLN A 96 52.34 21.47 37.78
CA GLN A 96 52.02 22.72 37.09
C GLN A 96 51.04 22.47 35.94
N CYS A 97 50.24 23.47 35.61
CA CYS A 97 49.25 23.40 34.53
C CYS A 97 49.38 24.63 33.63
N ILE A 98 49.40 24.41 32.31
CA ILE A 98 49.33 25.46 31.30
C ILE A 98 47.99 25.31 30.59
N ILE A 99 47.19 26.36 30.60
CA ILE A 99 45.87 26.39 29.97
C ILE A 99 45.95 27.23 28.70
N VAL A 100 45.55 26.66 27.56
CA VAL A 100 45.55 27.34 26.25
C VAL A 100 44.13 27.39 25.72
N THR A 101 43.55 28.59 25.64
CA THR A 101 42.17 28.84 25.20
C THR A 101 42.12 29.82 24.04
N GLY A 102 40.99 29.88 23.33
CA GLY A 102 40.78 30.75 22.17
C GLY A 102 39.87 30.12 21.12
N GLU A 103 39.40 30.94 20.18
CA GLU A 103 38.52 30.54 19.08
C GLU A 103 39.18 29.57 18.09
N SER A 104 38.39 28.88 17.26
CA SER A 104 38.95 28.00 16.22
C SER A 104 39.86 28.78 15.28
N GLY A 105 40.97 28.16 14.87
CA GLY A 105 41.97 28.82 14.03
C GLY A 105 42.89 29.81 14.76
N SER A 106 42.76 30.02 16.08
CA SER A 106 43.64 30.95 16.83
C SER A 106 45.07 30.45 17.08
N GLY A 107 45.43 29.23 16.66
CA GLY A 107 46.79 28.67 16.81
C GLY A 107 47.08 27.93 18.13
N LYS A 108 46.04 27.54 18.88
CA LYS A 108 46.18 26.83 20.18
C LYS A 108 47.01 25.55 20.10
N THR A 109 46.65 24.68 19.15
CA THR A 109 47.27 23.37 18.98
C THR A 109 48.76 23.52 18.65
N GLU A 110 49.09 24.45 17.75
CA GLU A 110 50.47 24.72 17.36
C GLU A 110 51.28 25.32 18.50
N SER A 111 50.71 26.30 19.23
CA SER A 111 51.34 26.87 20.43
C SER A 111 51.63 25.79 21.48
N THR A 112 50.72 24.82 21.64
CA THR A 112 50.91 23.69 22.57
C THR A 112 52.05 22.79 22.15
N LYS A 113 52.13 22.40 20.87
CA LYS A 113 53.26 21.61 20.32
C LYS A 113 54.60 22.29 20.58
N LEU A 114 54.67 23.59 20.30
CA LEU A 114 55.86 24.40 20.48
C LEU A 114 56.27 24.50 21.95
N MET A 115 55.31 24.72 22.87
CA MET A 115 55.59 24.72 24.30
C MET A 115 56.07 23.36 24.82
N VAL A 116 55.47 22.26 24.37
CA VAL A 116 55.91 20.89 24.73
C VAL A 116 57.34 20.64 24.24
N SER A 117 57.64 21.00 22.98
CA SER A 117 59.00 20.95 22.42
C SER A 117 59.99 21.74 23.28
N HIS A 118 59.61 22.94 23.73
CA HIS A 118 60.45 23.75 24.61
C HIS A 118 60.66 23.14 26.00
N VAL A 119 59.62 22.57 26.62
CA VAL A 119 59.75 21.87 27.90
C VAL A 119 60.68 20.67 27.78
N ILE A 120 60.56 19.90 26.70
CA ILE A 120 61.46 18.78 26.40
C ILE A 120 62.91 19.29 26.23
N TYR A 121 63.10 20.41 25.53
CA TYR A 121 64.41 21.05 25.39
C TYR A 121 65.02 21.50 26.72
N CYS A 122 64.21 22.07 27.62
CA CYS A 122 64.63 22.49 28.96
C CYS A 122 64.95 21.31 29.89
N SER A 123 64.27 20.17 29.72
CA SER A 123 64.52 18.92 30.47
C SER A 123 65.87 18.26 30.15
N GLY A 124 66.57 18.75 29.12
CA GLY A 124 67.92 18.32 28.78
C GLY A 124 67.99 17.06 27.91
N ASN A 125 69.17 16.83 27.32
CA ASN A 125 69.43 15.79 26.31
C ASN A 125 69.63 14.40 26.98
N THR A 126 68.59 13.92 27.66
CA THR A 126 68.69 12.77 28.57
C THR A 126 68.34 11.44 27.89
N GLY A 127 69.25 10.93 27.06
CA GLY A 127 69.38 9.50 26.70
C GLY A 127 68.29 8.82 25.85
N ASP A 128 67.02 9.24 25.95
CA ASP A 128 65.89 8.59 25.27
C ASP A 128 65.23 9.56 24.28
N ARG A 129 65.94 9.79 23.16
CA ARG A 129 65.43 10.59 22.04
C ARG A 129 64.15 9.99 21.44
N GLU A 130 63.96 8.68 21.59
CA GLU A 130 62.81 7.97 21.07
C GLU A 130 61.53 8.34 21.85
N LEU A 131 61.60 8.37 23.17
CA LEU A 131 60.51 8.87 24.02
C LEU A 131 60.15 10.31 23.68
N GLN A 132 61.14 11.18 23.50
CA GLN A 132 60.92 12.59 23.14
C GLN A 132 60.20 12.73 21.79
N ASN A 133 60.64 11.98 20.78
CA ASN A 133 60.01 11.96 19.47
C ASN A 133 58.57 11.44 19.55
N ARG A 134 58.31 10.37 20.31
CA ARG A 134 56.96 9.84 20.52
C ARG A 134 56.01 10.87 21.14
N ILE A 135 56.49 11.64 22.12
CA ILE A 135 55.68 12.70 22.77
C ILE A 135 55.31 13.78 21.76
N ILE A 136 56.25 14.20 20.90
CA ILE A 136 56.00 15.21 19.87
C ILE A 136 55.03 14.67 18.80
N GLU A 137 55.25 13.45 18.33
CA GLU A 137 54.44 12.80 17.28
C GLU A 137 53.01 12.44 17.73
N THR A 138 52.74 12.47 19.04
CA THR A 138 51.39 12.23 19.58
C THR A 138 50.38 13.24 19.06
N SER A 139 50.79 14.50 18.86
CA SER A 139 49.86 15.54 18.39
C SER A 139 49.43 15.34 16.94
N PRO A 140 50.35 15.18 15.95
CA PRO A 140 49.97 14.84 14.57
C PRO A 140 49.09 13.61 14.44
N LEU A 141 49.34 12.56 15.22
CA LEU A 141 48.52 11.34 15.17
C LEU A 141 47.09 11.62 15.62
N LEU A 142 46.92 12.25 16.79
CA LEU A 142 45.60 12.58 17.31
C LEU A 142 44.86 13.60 16.43
N GLU A 143 45.58 14.47 15.72
CA GLU A 143 44.99 15.39 14.74
C GLU A 143 44.42 14.65 13.53
N ALA A 144 45.09 13.62 13.03
CA ALA A 144 44.57 12.85 11.91
C ALA A 144 43.21 12.20 12.22
N PHE A 145 43.02 11.73 13.46
CA PHE A 145 41.78 11.08 13.91
C PHE A 145 40.71 12.03 14.47
N GLY A 146 41.10 13.22 14.97
CA GLY A 146 40.20 14.11 15.71
C GLY A 146 40.07 15.53 15.14
N ASN A 147 40.75 15.85 14.05
CA ASN A 147 40.55 17.10 13.32
C ASN A 147 39.75 16.88 12.04
N ALA A 148 39.08 17.95 11.59
CA ALA A 148 38.30 17.97 10.37
C ALA A 148 38.38 19.35 9.69
N GLN A 149 38.08 19.38 8.39
CA GLN A 149 37.92 20.62 7.64
C GLN A 149 36.56 21.26 7.94
N THR A 150 36.59 22.55 8.29
CA THR A 150 35.41 23.42 8.42
C THR A 150 35.51 24.59 7.45
N CYS A 151 34.42 25.35 7.31
CA CYS A 151 34.38 26.54 6.46
C CYS A 151 35.44 27.61 6.83
N MET A 152 35.88 27.65 8.09
CA MET A 152 36.84 28.64 8.60
C MET A 152 38.27 28.10 8.73
N ASN A 153 38.45 26.78 8.81
CA ASN A 153 39.75 26.16 9.09
C ASN A 153 39.82 24.74 8.52
N GLN A 154 40.81 24.50 7.66
CA GLN A 154 41.00 23.20 7.00
C GLN A 154 41.45 22.08 7.94
N ASN A 155 41.99 22.38 9.11
CA ASN A 155 42.47 21.39 10.08
C ASN A 155 42.04 21.78 11.52
N SER A 156 40.73 21.83 11.74
CA SER A 156 40.13 22.27 13.00
C SER A 156 40.04 21.12 14.00
N SER A 157 40.61 21.28 15.20
CA SER A 157 40.46 20.28 16.28
C SER A 157 39.04 20.23 16.81
N ARG A 158 38.42 19.04 16.78
CA ARG A 158 37.03 18.81 17.22
C ARG A 158 36.95 17.99 18.51
N PHE A 159 37.96 18.15 19.37
CA PHE A 159 38.07 17.54 20.68
C PHE A 159 39.03 18.34 21.58
N GLY A 160 38.84 18.24 22.89
CA GLY A 160 39.76 18.74 23.90
C GLY A 160 40.91 17.74 24.14
N LYS A 161 42.10 18.28 24.40
CA LYS A 161 43.31 17.50 24.71
C LYS A 161 43.90 17.98 26.03
N TYR A 162 44.16 17.06 26.95
CA TYR A 162 44.98 17.28 28.14
C TYR A 162 46.22 16.40 28.06
N LEU A 163 47.38 17.02 27.87
CA LEU A 163 48.66 16.35 27.82
C LEU A 163 49.35 16.49 29.17
N GLN A 164 49.46 15.38 29.88
CA GLN A 164 50.22 15.28 31.12
C GLN A 164 51.64 14.82 30.80
N LEU A 165 52.63 15.63 31.15
CA LEU A 165 54.05 15.28 31.06
C LEU A 165 54.57 14.88 32.44
N ASN A 166 55.22 13.74 32.54
CA ASN A 166 55.74 13.20 33.80
C ASN A 166 57.25 13.42 33.89
N PHE A 167 57.70 13.92 35.03
CA PHE A 167 59.10 14.22 35.29
C PHE A 167 59.56 13.54 36.59
N THR A 168 60.83 13.20 36.66
CA THR A 168 61.51 12.85 37.93
C THR A 168 61.66 14.06 38.83
N ASP A 169 62.00 13.82 40.10
CA ASP A 169 62.37 14.87 41.06
C ASP A 169 63.50 15.77 40.55
N ASN A 170 64.37 15.27 39.68
CA ASN A 170 65.47 16.03 39.10
C ASN A 170 65.10 16.78 37.81
N GLY A 171 63.82 16.83 37.44
CA GLY A 171 63.33 17.56 36.25
C GLY A 171 63.49 16.80 34.92
N ARG A 172 63.96 15.55 34.94
CA ARG A 172 64.07 14.71 33.74
C ARG A 172 62.70 14.16 33.33
N ILE A 173 62.34 14.30 32.06
CA ILE A 173 61.11 13.71 31.49
C ILE A 173 61.20 12.17 31.46
N VAL A 174 60.14 11.51 31.90
CA VAL A 174 60.05 10.03 31.98
C VAL A 174 58.84 9.44 31.28
N GLY A 175 57.89 10.28 30.87
CA GLY A 175 56.73 9.83 30.11
C GLY A 175 55.74 10.94 29.85
N ALA A 176 54.72 10.61 29.07
CA ALA A 176 53.57 11.46 28.87
C ALA A 176 52.29 10.62 28.84
N LYS A 177 51.17 11.23 29.18
CA LYS A 177 49.84 10.66 29.05
C LYS A 177 48.92 11.70 28.41
N VAL A 178 48.13 11.26 27.44
CA VAL A 178 47.11 12.11 26.83
C VAL A 178 45.74 11.67 27.33
N TYR A 179 44.89 12.65 27.59
CA TYR A 179 43.49 12.47 27.86
C TYR A 179 42.70 13.33 26.87
N GLU A 180 41.73 12.72 26.23
CA GLU A 180 40.80 13.34 25.30
C GLU A 180 39.49 13.70 26.01
N TYR A 181 38.88 14.81 25.61
CA TYR A 181 37.58 15.25 26.12
C TYR A 181 36.69 15.70 24.97
N LEU A 182 35.41 15.35 25.03
CA LEU A 182 34.38 15.90 24.15
C LEU A 182 34.71 15.84 22.65
N LEU A 183 35.11 14.66 22.16
CA LEU A 183 35.19 14.43 20.72
C LEU A 183 33.80 14.66 20.09
N GLU A 184 33.73 15.44 19.02
CA GLU A 184 32.50 15.73 18.27
C GLU A 184 32.00 14.50 17.50
N LYS A 185 31.42 13.54 18.22
CA LYS A 185 30.93 12.27 17.65
C LYS A 185 29.85 12.47 16.59
N SER A 186 29.05 13.54 16.68
CA SER A 186 27.98 13.86 15.72
C SER A 186 28.52 14.06 14.30
N ARG A 187 29.78 14.46 14.14
CA ARG A 187 30.42 14.68 12.84
C ARG A 187 30.53 13.41 11.98
N ILE A 188 30.54 12.23 12.61
CA ILE A 188 30.49 10.95 11.91
C ILE A 188 29.12 10.72 11.26
N VAL A 189 28.05 11.34 11.77
CA VAL A 189 26.68 11.12 11.27
C VAL A 189 26.26 12.23 10.32
N GLN A 190 26.69 13.47 10.60
CA GLN A 190 26.32 14.66 9.84
C GLN A 190 27.38 15.77 10.01
N HIS A 191 27.68 16.48 8.92
CA HIS A 191 28.45 17.73 8.92
C HIS A 191 27.81 18.74 7.96
N GLY A 192 28.19 20.02 8.06
CA GLY A 192 27.66 21.08 7.20
C GLY A 192 28.17 21.01 5.76
N SER A 193 27.54 21.78 4.87
CA SER A 193 28.03 22.00 3.50
C SER A 193 29.42 22.65 3.51
N ASN A 194 30.30 22.23 2.60
CA ASN A 194 31.70 22.68 2.51
C ASN A 194 32.55 22.30 3.75
N GLU A 195 32.10 21.32 4.53
CA GLU A 195 32.86 20.69 5.62
C GLU A 195 33.14 19.23 5.29
N ARG A 196 34.20 18.68 5.90
CA ARG A 196 34.50 17.24 5.84
C ARG A 196 34.29 16.60 7.22
N THR A 197 34.15 15.28 7.23
CA THR A 197 34.36 14.46 8.43
C THR A 197 35.85 14.41 8.82
N PHE A 198 36.22 13.58 9.79
CA PHE A 198 37.60 13.45 10.27
C PHE A 198 38.56 13.00 9.16
N HIS A 199 39.77 13.57 9.15
CA HIS A 199 40.72 13.40 8.05
C HIS A 199 41.10 11.95 7.77
N PHE A 200 41.22 11.11 8.80
CA PHE A 200 41.70 9.74 8.62
C PHE A 200 40.83 8.89 7.68
N PHE A 201 39.52 9.15 7.58
CA PHE A 201 38.67 8.41 6.63
C PHE A 201 39.10 8.65 5.18
N TYR A 202 39.49 9.88 4.83
CA TYR A 202 40.00 10.24 3.51
C TYR A 202 41.42 9.66 3.30
N TYR A 203 42.25 9.69 4.34
CA TYR A 203 43.59 9.09 4.31
C TYR A 203 43.51 7.58 4.05
N LEU A 204 42.55 6.89 4.66
CA LEU A 204 42.32 5.46 4.49
C LEU A 204 42.02 5.11 3.03
N PHE A 205 41.08 5.80 2.39
CA PHE A 205 40.75 5.58 0.98
C PHE A 205 41.91 5.89 0.03
N ALA A 206 42.64 6.97 0.26
CA ALA A 206 43.74 7.35 -0.61
C ALA A 206 45.00 6.47 -0.45
N GLY A 207 45.18 5.92 0.76
CA GLY A 207 46.41 5.25 1.17
C GLY A 207 46.40 3.73 1.11
N LEU A 208 45.23 3.08 1.14
CA LEU A 208 45.12 1.64 0.98
C LEU A 208 45.36 1.21 -0.48
N GLU A 209 45.99 0.05 -0.65
CA GLU A 209 46.13 -0.58 -1.95
C GLU A 209 44.82 -1.29 -2.35
N LYS A 210 44.66 -1.58 -3.64
CA LYS A 210 43.41 -2.17 -4.16
C LYS A 210 43.03 -3.50 -3.49
N GLU A 211 44.02 -4.31 -3.13
CA GLU A 211 43.81 -5.59 -2.43
C GLU A 211 43.25 -5.36 -1.01
N ASP A 212 43.78 -4.36 -0.30
CA ASP A 212 43.32 -4.01 1.05
C ASP A 212 41.93 -3.36 1.02
N LEU A 213 41.66 -2.49 0.03
CA LEU A 213 40.31 -1.94 -0.19
C LEU A 213 39.28 -3.06 -0.39
N ASN A 214 39.61 -4.06 -1.20
CA ASN A 214 38.76 -5.24 -1.39
C ASN A 214 38.59 -6.05 -0.09
N TYR A 215 39.67 -6.24 0.68
CA TYR A 215 39.62 -6.95 1.96
C TYR A 215 38.68 -6.28 2.98
N PHE A 216 38.62 -4.95 2.98
CA PHE A 216 37.71 -4.18 3.84
C PHE A 216 36.34 -3.89 3.20
N HIS A 217 36.08 -4.43 2.00
CA HIS A 217 34.88 -4.16 1.21
C HIS A 217 34.65 -2.66 0.97
N LEU A 218 35.73 -1.89 0.80
CA LEU A 218 35.68 -0.46 0.51
C LEU A 218 35.66 -0.24 -1.00
N ASN A 219 34.53 0.24 -1.52
CA ASN A 219 34.32 0.49 -2.94
C ASN A 219 34.69 1.95 -3.32
N ASP A 220 33.88 2.61 -4.13
CA ASP A 220 34.09 4.00 -4.50
C ASP A 220 33.87 4.91 -3.26
N PRO A 221 34.80 5.82 -2.90
CA PRO A 221 34.57 6.78 -1.81
C PRO A 221 33.27 7.58 -1.97
N GLU A 222 32.81 7.80 -3.20
CA GLU A 222 31.55 8.48 -3.52
C GLU A 222 30.30 7.67 -3.15
N THR A 223 30.40 6.43 -2.65
CA THR A 223 29.24 5.67 -2.17
C THR A 223 28.98 5.84 -0.68
N TYR A 224 29.92 6.42 0.08
CA TYR A 224 29.83 6.50 1.54
C TYR A 224 29.30 7.86 1.99
N ARG A 225 28.13 7.86 2.63
CA ARG A 225 27.42 9.08 3.04
C ARG A 225 28.28 10.07 3.83
N ILE A 226 29.12 9.57 4.74
CA ILE A 226 29.93 10.41 5.65
C ILE A 226 31.11 11.12 4.98
N LEU A 227 31.43 10.73 3.74
CA LEU A 227 32.48 11.36 2.94
C LEU A 227 31.92 12.41 2.00
N LYS A 228 30.61 12.37 1.70
CA LYS A 228 29.97 13.28 0.76
C LYS A 228 29.82 14.65 1.37
N ASP A 229 30.14 15.68 0.58
CA ASP A 229 29.70 17.03 0.90
C ASP A 229 28.20 17.15 0.63
N PRO A 230 27.39 17.64 1.59
CA PRO A 230 25.99 17.98 1.34
C PRO A 230 25.76 18.95 0.17
N SER A 231 26.77 19.72 -0.25
CA SER A 231 26.73 20.61 -1.42
C SER A 231 26.88 19.88 -2.76
N GLY A 232 27.24 18.59 -2.76
CA GLY A 232 27.45 17.77 -3.96
C GLY A 232 28.86 17.86 -4.55
N GLU A 233 29.83 18.44 -3.84
CA GLU A 233 31.25 18.35 -4.23
C GLU A 233 31.78 16.91 -4.14
N LYS A 234 32.70 16.56 -5.04
CA LYS A 234 33.39 15.27 -5.04
C LYS A 234 34.18 15.07 -3.75
N VAL A 235 34.21 13.84 -3.25
CA VAL A 235 34.98 13.45 -2.05
C VAL A 235 36.44 13.88 -2.18
N PHE A 236 37.04 13.64 -3.35
CA PHE A 236 38.35 14.15 -3.73
C PHE A 236 38.22 15.15 -4.89
N PRO A 237 38.27 16.47 -4.62
CA PRO A 237 38.05 17.51 -5.63
C PRO A 237 39.08 17.50 -6.77
N ASN A 238 40.31 17.04 -6.50
CA ASN A 238 41.40 16.98 -7.47
C ASN A 238 42.46 15.94 -7.07
N GLN A 239 43.34 15.60 -8.02
CA GLN A 239 44.42 14.62 -7.81
C GLN A 239 45.39 15.06 -6.71
N THR A 240 45.64 16.36 -6.57
CA THR A 240 46.54 16.89 -5.53
C THR A 240 46.04 16.64 -4.11
N ASP A 241 44.73 16.70 -3.87
CA ASP A 241 44.11 16.38 -2.58
C ASP A 241 44.21 14.87 -2.28
N PHE A 242 43.98 14.02 -3.29
CA PHE A 242 44.16 12.57 -3.17
C PHE A 242 45.61 12.20 -2.83
N ASP A 243 46.59 12.76 -3.55
CA ASP A 243 48.02 12.49 -3.32
C ASP A 243 48.47 12.98 -1.94
N HIS A 244 47.95 14.14 -1.48
CA HIS A 244 48.19 14.64 -0.13
C HIS A 244 47.64 13.68 0.93
N CYS A 245 46.40 13.21 0.77
CA CYS A 245 45.79 12.24 1.68
C CYS A 245 46.58 10.93 1.74
N ARG A 246 47.07 10.44 0.60
CA ARG A 246 47.94 9.25 0.51
C ARG A 246 49.27 9.46 1.23
N GLN A 247 49.89 10.63 1.09
CA GLN A 247 51.11 10.95 1.84
C GLN A 247 50.87 10.99 3.35
N MET A 248 49.75 11.60 3.77
CA MET A 248 49.37 11.67 5.18
C MET A 248 49.09 10.29 5.75
N PHE A 249 48.41 9.40 5.03
CA PHE A 249 48.19 8.01 5.43
C PHE A 249 49.50 7.30 5.77
N ASN A 250 50.48 7.34 4.86
CA ASN A 250 51.78 6.71 5.08
C ASN A 250 52.53 7.33 6.27
N THR A 251 52.43 8.65 6.43
CA THR A 251 53.02 9.37 7.57
C THR A 251 52.42 8.89 8.89
N GLN A 252 51.09 8.81 8.98
CA GLN A 252 50.40 8.37 10.20
C GLN A 252 50.66 6.89 10.51
N LYS A 253 50.65 6.02 9.49
CA LYS A 253 51.00 4.60 9.64
C LYS A 253 52.40 4.42 10.23
N ASN A 254 53.37 5.21 9.77
CA ASN A 254 54.73 5.20 10.31
C ASN A 254 54.82 5.74 11.75
N ILE A 255 54.05 6.78 12.08
CA ILE A 255 53.95 7.30 13.46
C ILE A 255 53.36 6.24 14.39
N MET A 256 52.30 5.55 13.99
CA MET A 256 51.70 4.46 14.78
C MET A 256 52.73 3.36 15.09
N LYS A 257 53.53 2.95 14.11
CA LYS A 257 54.63 1.98 14.31
C LYS A 257 55.65 2.48 15.34
N ARG A 258 56.08 3.74 15.27
CA ARG A 258 57.00 4.35 16.25
C ARG A 258 56.40 4.49 17.64
N MET A 259 55.08 4.58 17.76
CA MET A 259 54.38 4.57 19.05
C MET A 259 54.22 3.16 19.65
N GLY A 260 54.61 2.11 18.92
CA GLY A 260 54.57 0.73 19.37
C GLY A 260 53.35 -0.06 18.91
N PHE A 261 52.56 0.44 17.96
CA PHE A 261 51.47 -0.33 17.36
C PHE A 261 52.05 -1.42 16.46
N THR A 262 51.61 -2.66 16.65
CA THR A 262 51.94 -3.78 15.75
C THR A 262 51.16 -3.64 14.43
N ASP A 263 51.58 -4.32 13.37
CA ASP A 263 50.81 -4.35 12.12
C ASP A 263 49.39 -4.91 12.34
N LYS A 264 49.22 -5.82 13.31
CA LYS A 264 47.90 -6.31 13.74
C LYS A 264 47.05 -5.21 14.37
N ASP A 265 47.62 -4.40 15.26
CA ASP A 265 46.90 -3.29 15.89
C ASP A 265 46.46 -2.26 14.85
N ILE A 266 47.34 -1.93 13.90
CA ILE A 266 47.03 -1.03 12.79
C ILE A 266 45.89 -1.60 11.93
N ASN A 267 45.94 -2.89 11.60
CA ASN A 267 44.89 -3.56 10.84
C ASN A 267 43.54 -3.54 11.56
N ILE A 268 43.53 -3.74 12.89
CA ILE A 268 42.31 -3.62 13.71
C ILE A 268 41.74 -2.20 13.65
N VAL A 269 42.60 -1.17 13.75
CA VAL A 269 42.16 0.23 13.60
C VAL A 269 41.52 0.46 12.24
N PHE A 270 42.12 -0.03 11.15
CA PHE A 270 41.55 0.09 9.80
C PHE A 270 40.24 -0.67 9.63
N THR A 271 40.13 -1.85 10.24
CA THR A 271 38.89 -2.63 10.28
C THR A 271 37.77 -1.85 10.97
N ILE A 272 38.05 -1.22 12.12
CA ILE A 272 37.07 -0.41 12.85
C ILE A 272 36.63 0.79 12.03
N LEU A 273 37.55 1.51 11.40
CA LEU A 273 37.22 2.65 10.55
C LEU A 273 36.38 2.25 9.34
N SER A 274 36.70 1.13 8.71
CA SER A 274 35.94 0.58 7.59
C SER A 274 34.53 0.15 8.03
N ALA A 275 34.40 -0.47 9.20
CA ALA A 275 33.10 -0.82 9.77
C ALA A 275 32.25 0.42 10.07
N ILE A 276 32.85 1.52 10.54
CA ILE A 276 32.14 2.80 10.74
C ILE A 276 31.62 3.36 9.41
N LEU A 277 32.41 3.29 8.35
CA LEU A 277 31.98 3.70 7.00
C LEU A 277 30.75 2.91 6.53
N HIS A 278 30.73 1.59 6.73
CA HIS A 278 29.59 0.74 6.39
C HIS A 278 28.37 0.99 7.27
N LEU A 279 28.56 1.07 8.59
CA LEU A 279 27.48 1.28 9.57
C LEU A 279 26.72 2.59 9.31
N THR A 280 27.43 3.63 8.90
CA THR A 280 26.85 4.95 8.61
C THR A 280 26.17 5.03 7.25
N ASN A 281 26.36 4.03 6.39
CA ASN A 281 25.69 3.92 5.10
C ASN A 281 24.36 3.17 5.18
N ILE A 282 24.04 2.55 6.32
CA ILE A 282 22.76 1.89 6.57
C ILE A 282 21.65 2.96 6.57
N GLN A 283 20.69 2.79 5.67
CA GLN A 283 19.48 3.62 5.63
C GLN A 283 18.32 2.89 6.28
N PHE A 284 17.55 3.65 7.04
CA PHE A 284 16.37 3.16 7.72
C PHE A 284 15.16 3.79 7.07
N THR A 285 14.30 2.96 6.49
CA THR A 285 13.00 3.39 5.99
C THR A 285 11.94 3.11 7.05
N ARG A 286 11.09 4.11 7.28
CA ARG A 286 9.91 3.94 8.11
C ARG A 286 8.84 3.27 7.26
N ASP A 287 8.32 2.16 7.76
CA ASP A 287 7.08 1.61 7.26
C ASP A 287 5.95 2.44 7.88
N ASP A 288 5.35 3.33 7.07
CA ASP A 288 4.27 4.20 7.48
C ASP A 288 3.02 3.42 7.96
N GLU A 289 2.93 2.11 7.68
CA GLU A 289 1.80 1.27 8.08
C GLU A 289 2.00 0.56 9.42
N THR A 290 3.21 0.09 9.73
CA THR A 290 3.50 -0.65 10.97
C THR A 290 4.18 0.19 12.05
N ASP A 291 4.59 1.42 11.71
CA ASP A 291 5.51 2.24 12.51
C ASP A 291 6.87 1.53 12.76
N GLY A 292 7.14 0.47 12.00
CA GLY A 292 8.36 -0.32 12.01
C GLY A 292 9.49 0.37 11.27
N VAL A 293 10.72 0.17 11.73
CA VAL A 293 11.92 0.71 11.11
C VAL A 293 12.73 -0.47 10.58
N TYR A 294 12.90 -0.51 9.26
CA TYR A 294 13.65 -1.59 8.59
C TYR A 294 14.86 -1.01 7.88
N ILE A 295 15.92 -1.81 7.79
CA ILE A 295 17.12 -1.47 7.02
C ILE A 295 16.76 -1.65 5.54
N GLU A 296 17.05 -0.63 4.74
CA GLU A 296 16.97 -0.73 3.28
C GLU A 296 18.10 -1.66 2.81
N ASP A 297 17.83 -2.96 2.76
CA ASP A 297 18.77 -3.94 2.21
C ASP A 297 18.91 -3.69 0.70
N GLU A 298 19.90 -2.90 0.29
CA GLU A 298 20.47 -2.98 -1.05
C GLU A 298 21.15 -4.35 -1.20
N TYR A 299 20.35 -5.40 -1.38
CA TYR A 299 20.83 -6.50 -2.22
C TYR A 299 21.23 -5.85 -3.55
N PRO A 300 22.43 -6.11 -4.09
CA PRO A 300 22.78 -5.63 -5.42
C PRO A 300 21.65 -6.07 -6.35
N LEU A 301 20.95 -5.09 -6.94
CA LEU A 301 19.96 -5.38 -7.97
C LEU A 301 20.68 -6.25 -9.00
N GLU A 302 20.14 -7.44 -9.27
CA GLU A 302 20.62 -8.18 -10.42
C GLU A 302 20.49 -7.26 -11.64
N VAL A 303 21.43 -7.33 -12.58
CA VAL A 303 21.33 -6.57 -13.83
C VAL A 303 20.11 -7.13 -14.58
N GLY A 304 18.95 -6.54 -14.31
CA GLY A 304 17.68 -6.91 -14.92
C GLY A 304 17.79 -6.72 -16.42
N SER A 305 17.73 -7.83 -17.16
CA SER A 305 17.78 -7.80 -18.61
C SER A 305 16.43 -7.34 -19.18
N GLY A 306 15.33 -7.50 -18.44
CA GLY A 306 13.98 -7.39 -18.96
C GLY A 306 13.62 -8.50 -19.94
N GLU A 307 14.41 -9.57 -20.02
CA GLU A 307 14.25 -10.69 -20.96
C GLU A 307 13.74 -11.95 -20.26
N ILE A 308 13.70 -11.95 -18.92
CA ILE A 308 13.28 -13.11 -18.13
C ILE A 308 11.76 -13.24 -18.22
N ASN A 309 11.31 -14.35 -18.79
CA ASN A 309 9.89 -14.62 -19.01
C ASN A 309 9.19 -15.22 -17.78
N ASP A 310 9.94 -15.89 -16.91
CA ASP A 310 9.46 -16.46 -15.64
C ASP A 310 10.33 -15.96 -14.49
N LEU A 311 9.75 -15.21 -13.56
CA LEU A 311 10.50 -14.61 -12.47
C LEU A 311 10.93 -15.62 -11.41
N SER A 312 10.37 -16.84 -11.41
CA SER A 312 10.78 -17.90 -10.48
C SER A 312 12.21 -18.41 -10.69
N ILE A 313 12.81 -18.14 -11.86
CA ILE A 313 14.20 -18.54 -12.19
C ILE A 313 15.24 -17.46 -11.85
N LEU A 314 14.85 -16.34 -11.25
CA LEU A 314 15.81 -15.34 -10.75
C LEU A 314 16.73 -15.96 -9.70
N ASN A 315 18.03 -15.66 -9.71
CA ASN A 315 18.94 -16.26 -8.72
C ASN A 315 18.66 -15.67 -7.33
N ILE A 316 18.26 -14.40 -7.27
CA ILE A 316 17.87 -13.72 -6.03
C ILE A 316 16.40 -13.29 -6.14
N LEU A 317 15.51 -14.17 -5.68
CA LEU A 317 14.07 -13.93 -5.61
C LEU A 317 13.73 -13.05 -4.40
N ASN A 318 13.82 -11.73 -4.57
CA ASN A 318 13.38 -10.76 -3.57
C ASN A 318 12.47 -9.69 -4.21
N LYS A 319 11.76 -8.95 -3.36
CA LYS A 319 10.82 -7.91 -3.79
C LYS A 319 11.46 -6.89 -4.74
N ASN A 320 12.66 -6.42 -4.43
CA ASN A 320 13.33 -5.38 -5.22
C ASN A 320 13.68 -5.86 -6.64
N ASN A 321 14.22 -7.08 -6.77
CA ASN A 321 14.56 -7.68 -8.05
C ASN A 321 13.31 -8.00 -8.90
N LEU A 322 12.26 -8.52 -8.28
CA LEU A 322 10.97 -8.78 -8.94
C LEU A 322 10.38 -7.48 -9.53
N LEU A 323 10.32 -6.43 -8.71
CA LEU A 323 9.85 -5.11 -9.12
C LEU A 323 10.73 -4.49 -10.21
N TYR A 324 12.05 -4.63 -10.08
CA TYR A 324 13.00 -4.10 -11.05
C TYR A 324 12.84 -4.75 -12.43
N GLU A 325 12.80 -6.09 -12.50
CA GLU A 325 12.65 -6.82 -13.76
C GLU A 325 11.30 -6.53 -14.43
N LEU A 326 10.19 -6.54 -13.68
CA LEU A 326 8.89 -6.14 -14.21
C LEU A 326 8.88 -4.70 -14.74
N ARG A 327 9.53 -3.76 -14.04
CA ARG A 327 9.60 -2.37 -14.48
C ARG A 327 10.35 -2.24 -15.80
N ILE A 328 11.42 -3.01 -16.01
CA ILE A 328 12.15 -3.03 -17.28
C ILE A 328 11.30 -3.66 -18.38
N ARG A 329 10.66 -4.80 -18.12
CA ARG A 329 9.74 -5.47 -19.07
C ARG A 329 8.60 -4.53 -19.50
N TYR A 330 7.96 -3.86 -18.54
CA TYR A 330 6.90 -2.90 -18.81
C TYR A 330 7.39 -1.73 -19.67
N LYS A 331 8.57 -1.17 -19.39
CA LYS A 331 9.19 -0.11 -20.22
C LYS A 331 9.47 -0.57 -21.66
N LYS A 332 9.74 -1.86 -21.88
CA LYS A 332 9.89 -2.47 -23.21
C LYS A 332 8.54 -2.79 -23.88
N GLY A 333 7.41 -2.52 -23.22
CA GLY A 333 6.07 -2.85 -23.72
C GLY A 333 5.67 -4.31 -23.51
N ILE A 334 6.40 -5.06 -22.67
CA ILE A 334 6.10 -6.46 -22.33
C ILE A 334 5.28 -6.46 -21.04
N ILE A 335 3.98 -6.68 -21.17
CA ILE A 335 3.02 -6.54 -20.05
C ILE A 335 2.70 -7.85 -19.33
N TYR A 336 3.07 -8.99 -19.92
CA TYR A 336 2.81 -10.32 -19.40
C TYR A 336 4.11 -10.95 -18.93
N THR A 337 4.12 -11.49 -17.72
CA THR A 337 5.29 -12.15 -17.12
C THR A 337 4.84 -13.31 -16.25
N TYR A 338 5.51 -14.45 -16.32
CA TYR A 338 5.22 -15.57 -15.43
C TYR A 338 5.94 -15.44 -14.10
N ILE A 339 5.38 -16.04 -13.06
CA ILE A 339 6.06 -16.30 -11.78
C ILE A 339 5.58 -17.66 -11.27
N GLY A 340 6.36 -18.72 -11.53
CA GLY A 340 5.86 -20.08 -11.32
C GLY A 340 4.56 -20.28 -12.12
N ASP A 341 3.53 -20.88 -11.54
CA ASP A 341 2.26 -21.16 -12.26
C ASP A 341 1.33 -19.96 -12.46
N VAL A 342 1.72 -18.78 -11.96
CA VAL A 342 0.90 -17.56 -12.06
C VAL A 342 1.35 -16.71 -13.26
N LEU A 343 0.38 -16.13 -13.98
CA LEU A 343 0.64 -15.08 -14.95
C LEU A 343 0.37 -13.70 -14.34
N ILE A 344 1.40 -12.84 -14.31
CA ILE A 344 1.28 -11.42 -13.99
C ILE A 344 0.96 -10.64 -15.26
N ALA A 345 -0.04 -9.76 -15.18
CA ALA A 345 -0.44 -8.84 -16.22
C ALA A 345 -0.43 -7.39 -15.71
N ILE A 346 0.28 -6.49 -16.38
CA ILE A 346 0.34 -5.06 -16.05
C ILE A 346 -0.42 -4.25 -17.10
N ASN A 347 -1.43 -3.49 -16.71
CA ASN A 347 -2.23 -2.73 -17.67
C ASN A 347 -1.38 -1.65 -18.38
N PRO A 348 -1.24 -1.68 -19.72
CA PRO A 348 -0.47 -0.67 -20.46
C PRO A 348 -1.18 0.67 -20.65
N PHE A 349 -2.49 0.76 -20.35
CA PHE A 349 -3.36 1.92 -20.64
C PHE A 349 -3.28 2.41 -22.10
N LYS A 350 -2.95 1.51 -23.02
CA LYS A 350 -2.92 1.72 -24.47
C LYS A 350 -3.19 0.41 -25.19
N GLN A 351 -3.71 0.51 -26.40
CA GLN A 351 -3.91 -0.66 -27.26
C GLN A 351 -2.55 -1.20 -27.75
N LEU A 352 -2.39 -2.52 -27.72
CA LEU A 352 -1.20 -3.23 -28.19
C LEU A 352 -1.60 -4.21 -29.29
N ASN A 353 -0.74 -4.38 -30.30
CA ASN A 353 -0.97 -5.29 -31.44
C ASN A 353 -0.55 -6.74 -31.09
N ILE A 354 -0.87 -7.21 -29.89
CA ILE A 354 -0.51 -8.55 -29.38
C ILE A 354 -1.72 -9.50 -29.29
N TYR A 355 -2.88 -9.08 -29.82
CA TYR A 355 -4.12 -9.86 -29.78
C TYR A 355 -4.69 -10.15 -31.18
N GLU A 356 -3.91 -9.90 -32.22
CA GLU A 356 -4.32 -10.15 -33.60
C GLU A 356 -4.39 -11.64 -33.92
N LYS A 357 -5.00 -12.00 -35.06
CA LYS A 357 -5.15 -13.39 -35.51
C LYS A 357 -3.82 -14.17 -35.51
N GLN A 358 -2.71 -13.52 -35.88
CA GLN A 358 -1.38 -14.14 -35.87
C GLN A 358 -0.99 -14.64 -34.48
N GLN A 359 -1.40 -13.93 -33.43
CA GLN A 359 -1.13 -14.31 -32.04
C GLN A 359 -2.04 -15.45 -31.59
N HIS A 360 -3.29 -15.48 -32.05
CA HIS A 360 -4.13 -16.66 -31.86
C HIS A 360 -3.50 -17.92 -32.47
N ASP A 361 -2.95 -17.82 -33.69
CA ASP A 361 -2.27 -18.94 -34.35
C ASP A 361 -0.97 -19.33 -33.63
N LEU A 362 -0.22 -18.35 -33.10
CA LEU A 362 1.00 -18.61 -32.34
C LEU A 362 0.74 -19.43 -31.08
N TYR A 363 -0.27 -19.05 -30.28
CA TYR A 363 -0.55 -19.66 -28.98
C TYR A 363 -1.44 -20.91 -29.03
N LYS A 364 -2.03 -21.22 -30.19
CA LYS A 364 -2.88 -22.39 -30.37
C LYS A 364 -2.06 -23.68 -30.37
N HIS A 365 -2.44 -24.64 -29.53
CA HIS A 365 -1.82 -25.97 -29.44
C HIS A 365 -0.34 -25.99 -29.00
N ILE A 366 0.12 -24.98 -28.26
CA ILE A 366 1.47 -24.99 -27.70
C ILE A 366 1.55 -26.04 -26.59
N GLN A 367 2.36 -27.09 -26.78
CA GLN A 367 2.54 -28.13 -25.76
C GLN A 367 3.37 -27.66 -24.56
N TYR A 368 4.40 -26.85 -24.78
CA TYR A 368 5.37 -26.45 -23.76
C TYR A 368 5.38 -24.94 -23.57
N ARG A 369 5.23 -24.50 -22.31
CA ARG A 369 5.21 -23.08 -21.92
C ARG A 369 6.36 -22.26 -22.46
N ASN A 370 7.57 -22.83 -22.47
CA ASN A 370 8.80 -22.11 -22.82
C ASN A 370 8.98 -21.89 -24.34
N HIS A 371 8.10 -22.45 -25.18
CA HIS A 371 8.16 -22.24 -26.64
C HIS A 371 7.61 -20.89 -27.10
N SER A 372 6.93 -20.15 -26.22
CA SER A 372 6.44 -18.81 -26.56
C SER A 372 6.56 -17.87 -25.36
N PRO A 373 6.61 -16.55 -25.61
CA PRO A 373 6.62 -15.56 -24.54
C PRO A 373 5.40 -15.68 -23.62
N PRO A 374 5.46 -15.11 -22.40
CA PRO A 374 4.30 -15.05 -21.52
C PRO A 374 3.15 -14.31 -22.17
N HIS A 375 1.98 -14.93 -22.17
CA HIS A 375 0.78 -14.34 -22.75
C HIS A 375 -0.48 -14.97 -22.16
N ILE A 376 -1.56 -14.18 -22.15
CA ILE A 376 -2.85 -14.64 -21.66
C ILE A 376 -3.47 -15.75 -22.52
N PHE A 377 -3.20 -15.74 -23.83
CA PHE A 377 -3.63 -16.81 -24.74
C PHE A 377 -3.01 -18.16 -24.38
N TRP A 378 -1.79 -18.19 -23.83
CA TRP A 378 -1.21 -19.43 -23.34
C TRP A 378 -2.02 -20.01 -22.17
N VAL A 379 -2.45 -19.16 -21.21
CA VAL A 379 -3.27 -19.61 -20.07
C VAL A 379 -4.60 -20.18 -20.56
N ALA A 380 -5.23 -19.50 -21.51
CA ALA A 380 -6.47 -19.94 -22.16
C ALA A 380 -6.30 -21.28 -22.91
N ASP A 381 -5.26 -21.41 -23.75
CA ASP A 381 -4.96 -22.65 -24.50
C ASP A 381 -4.57 -23.80 -23.55
N HIS A 382 -3.82 -23.50 -22.48
CA HIS A 382 -3.44 -24.46 -21.45
C HIS A 382 -4.66 -25.05 -20.72
N ALA A 383 -5.55 -24.19 -20.22
CA ALA A 383 -6.81 -24.63 -19.61
C ALA A 383 -7.65 -25.46 -20.60
N TYR A 384 -7.83 -24.96 -21.83
CA TYR A 384 -8.59 -25.69 -22.86
C TYR A 384 -7.98 -27.06 -23.20
N ARG A 385 -6.65 -27.16 -23.34
CA ARG A 385 -5.97 -28.44 -23.60
C ARG A 385 -6.06 -29.38 -22.42
N LYS A 386 -5.85 -28.90 -21.18
CA LYS A 386 -6.02 -29.73 -19.98
C LYS A 386 -7.43 -30.31 -19.94
N LEU A 387 -8.46 -29.49 -20.12
CA LEU A 387 -9.85 -29.95 -20.25
C LEU A 387 -10.00 -31.08 -21.29
N CYS A 388 -9.42 -30.91 -22.48
CA CYS A 388 -9.52 -31.91 -23.54
C CYS A 388 -8.76 -33.21 -23.23
N LEU A 389 -7.62 -33.13 -22.53
CA LEU A 389 -6.71 -34.25 -22.26
C LEU A 389 -7.08 -35.01 -20.98
N SER A 390 -7.27 -34.30 -19.86
CA SER A 390 -7.56 -34.89 -18.55
C SER A 390 -9.04 -35.21 -18.33
N LYS A 391 -9.93 -34.68 -19.19
CA LYS A 391 -11.39 -34.74 -19.00
C LYS A 391 -11.84 -34.16 -17.66
N GLN A 392 -11.11 -33.16 -17.18
CA GLN A 392 -11.41 -32.43 -15.94
C GLN A 392 -11.81 -30.99 -16.27
N SER A 393 -12.85 -30.49 -15.62
CA SER A 393 -13.27 -29.09 -15.73
C SER A 393 -12.20 -28.13 -15.19
N GLN A 394 -12.13 -26.94 -15.78
CA GLN A 394 -11.07 -25.96 -15.53
C GLN A 394 -11.69 -24.62 -15.11
N CYS A 395 -10.97 -23.85 -14.30
CA CYS A 395 -11.39 -22.51 -13.92
C CYS A 395 -10.21 -21.54 -14.00
N ILE A 396 -10.34 -20.47 -14.78
CA ILE A 396 -9.37 -19.38 -14.83
C ILE A 396 -9.84 -18.30 -13.87
N ILE A 397 -9.01 -18.01 -12.87
CA ILE A 397 -9.32 -17.05 -11.81
C ILE A 397 -8.53 -15.77 -12.09
N VAL A 398 -9.28 -14.69 -12.35
CA VAL A 398 -8.74 -13.37 -12.67
C VAL A 398 -8.90 -12.46 -11.45
N THR A 399 -7.78 -12.09 -10.82
CA THR A 399 -7.78 -11.21 -9.63
C THR A 399 -6.85 -10.03 -9.81
N GLY A 400 -7.12 -8.94 -9.10
CA GLY A 400 -6.35 -7.70 -9.16
C GLY A 400 -7.22 -6.50 -8.84
N GLU A 401 -6.60 -5.35 -8.62
CA GLU A 401 -7.28 -4.10 -8.22
C GLU A 401 -8.24 -3.57 -9.30
N SER A 402 -9.14 -2.67 -8.92
CA SER A 402 -10.06 -2.02 -9.87
C SER A 402 -9.27 -1.27 -10.97
N GLY A 403 -9.66 -1.40 -12.24
CA GLY A 403 -8.98 -0.75 -13.37
C GLY A 403 -7.73 -1.45 -13.92
N SER A 404 -7.28 -2.55 -13.30
CA SER A 404 -6.05 -3.27 -13.70
C SER A 404 -6.13 -4.10 -15.00
N GLY A 405 -7.26 -4.10 -15.72
CA GLY A 405 -7.40 -4.75 -17.03
C GLY A 405 -8.01 -6.17 -17.04
N LYS A 406 -8.60 -6.59 -15.91
CA LYS A 406 -9.28 -7.89 -15.73
C LYS A 406 -10.33 -8.19 -16.80
N THR A 407 -11.30 -7.30 -16.97
CA THR A 407 -12.46 -7.50 -17.85
C THR A 407 -12.08 -7.60 -19.33
N GLU A 408 -11.17 -6.74 -19.80
CA GLU A 408 -10.65 -6.81 -21.18
C GLU A 408 -9.94 -8.12 -21.46
N SER A 409 -9.16 -8.56 -20.49
CA SER A 409 -8.41 -9.81 -20.58
C SER A 409 -9.30 -11.05 -20.55
N THR A 410 -10.41 -11.02 -19.80
CA THR A 410 -11.47 -12.05 -19.86
C THR A 410 -12.05 -12.18 -21.28
N LYS A 411 -12.37 -11.07 -21.95
CA LYS A 411 -12.87 -11.07 -23.35
C LYS A 411 -11.86 -11.75 -24.29
N LEU A 412 -10.58 -11.42 -24.13
CA LEU A 412 -9.48 -11.98 -24.94
C LEU A 412 -9.31 -13.49 -24.72
N MET A 413 -9.36 -13.96 -23.46
CA MET A 413 -9.30 -15.39 -23.16
C MET A 413 -10.46 -16.16 -23.78
N VAL A 414 -11.70 -15.67 -23.61
CA VAL A 414 -12.89 -16.29 -24.20
C VAL A 414 -12.74 -16.40 -25.72
N SER A 415 -12.33 -15.32 -26.38
CA SER A 415 -12.06 -15.31 -27.82
C SER A 415 -11.03 -16.37 -28.23
N HIS A 416 -9.95 -16.53 -27.44
CA HIS A 416 -8.91 -17.51 -27.72
C HIS A 416 -9.39 -18.95 -27.50
N ILE A 417 -10.13 -19.24 -26.42
CA ILE A 417 -10.70 -20.57 -26.16
C ILE A 417 -11.64 -20.96 -27.30
N ILE A 418 -12.49 -20.04 -27.76
CA ILE A 418 -13.38 -20.24 -28.91
C ILE A 418 -12.56 -20.55 -30.18
N TYR A 419 -11.47 -19.81 -30.41
CA TYR A 419 -10.57 -20.04 -31.54
C TYR A 419 -9.89 -21.42 -31.51
N CYS A 420 -9.50 -21.90 -30.31
CA CYS A 420 -8.91 -23.21 -30.11
C CYS A 420 -9.92 -24.35 -30.32
N SER A 421 -11.18 -24.17 -29.90
CA SER A 421 -12.27 -25.14 -30.11
C SER A 421 -12.61 -25.39 -31.58
N GLY A 422 -12.17 -24.51 -32.48
CA GLY A 422 -12.23 -24.67 -33.93
C GLY A 422 -13.51 -24.14 -34.59
N ASN A 423 -13.41 -23.86 -35.89
CA ASN A 423 -14.47 -23.25 -36.71
C ASN A 423 -15.58 -24.22 -37.16
N SER A 424 -15.59 -25.47 -36.68
CA SER A 424 -16.59 -26.48 -37.07
C SER A 424 -17.89 -26.42 -36.24
N GLY A 425 -18.02 -25.42 -35.36
CA GLY A 425 -19.17 -25.21 -34.48
C GLY A 425 -20.12 -24.11 -34.98
N ASP A 426 -21.18 -23.88 -34.23
CA ASP A 426 -22.14 -22.80 -34.45
C ASP A 426 -21.46 -21.43 -34.24
N ARG A 427 -21.11 -20.78 -35.36
CA ARG A 427 -20.47 -19.45 -35.34
C ARG A 427 -21.37 -18.38 -34.73
N GLU A 428 -22.69 -18.57 -34.79
CA GLU A 428 -23.64 -17.64 -34.18
C GLU A 428 -23.59 -17.75 -32.65
N LEU A 429 -23.55 -18.98 -32.11
CA LEU A 429 -23.32 -19.21 -30.68
C LEU A 429 -22.00 -18.58 -30.21
N GLN A 430 -20.91 -18.78 -30.95
CA GLN A 430 -19.60 -18.21 -30.62
C GLN A 430 -19.63 -16.67 -30.54
N ASN A 431 -20.27 -16.02 -31.53
CA ASN A 431 -20.44 -14.57 -31.53
C ASN A 431 -21.30 -14.11 -30.35
N ARG A 432 -22.40 -14.82 -30.04
CA ARG A 432 -23.24 -14.52 -28.87
C ARG A 432 -22.43 -14.59 -27.57
N ILE A 433 -21.61 -15.61 -27.37
CA ILE A 433 -20.76 -15.73 -26.15
C ILE A 433 -19.83 -14.51 -26.00
N ILE A 434 -19.21 -14.05 -27.09
CA ILE A 434 -18.32 -12.88 -27.07
C ILE A 434 -19.10 -11.59 -26.75
N GLU A 435 -20.29 -11.44 -27.34
CA GLU A 435 -21.15 -10.26 -27.17
C GLU A 435 -21.83 -10.18 -25.79
N THR A 436 -21.80 -11.24 -25.00
CA THR A 436 -22.36 -11.23 -23.64
C THR A 436 -21.68 -10.22 -22.73
N SER A 437 -20.34 -10.10 -22.78
CA SER A 437 -19.63 -9.18 -21.87
C SER A 437 -19.98 -7.70 -22.13
N PRO A 438 -19.91 -7.18 -23.37
CA PRO A 438 -20.33 -5.80 -23.66
C PRO A 438 -21.76 -5.46 -23.23
N LEU A 439 -22.68 -6.43 -23.33
CA LEU A 439 -24.07 -6.22 -22.91
C LEU A 439 -24.17 -6.12 -21.38
N LEU A 440 -23.55 -7.04 -20.64
CA LEU A 440 -23.56 -6.99 -19.18
C LEU A 440 -22.84 -5.76 -18.64
N GLU A 441 -21.76 -5.32 -19.29
CA GLU A 441 -21.06 -4.09 -18.91
C GLU A 441 -21.95 -2.85 -19.02
N ALA A 442 -22.83 -2.78 -20.02
CA ALA A 442 -23.74 -1.64 -20.15
C ALA A 442 -24.72 -1.51 -18.96
N PHE A 443 -25.13 -2.63 -18.36
CA PHE A 443 -26.05 -2.67 -17.22
C PHE A 443 -25.36 -2.88 -15.85
N GLY A 444 -24.13 -3.37 -15.83
CA GLY A 444 -23.44 -3.77 -14.59
C GLY A 444 -22.17 -2.97 -14.30
N ASN A 445 -21.72 -2.12 -15.24
CA ASN A 445 -20.58 -1.24 -15.02
C ASN A 445 -21.00 0.21 -14.83
N ALA A 446 -20.15 0.94 -14.12
CA ALA A 446 -20.29 2.37 -13.87
C ALA A 446 -18.92 3.06 -13.79
N GLN A 447 -18.94 4.39 -13.91
CA GLN A 447 -17.74 5.21 -13.69
C GLN A 447 -17.53 5.43 -12.18
N THR A 448 -16.31 5.15 -11.72
CA THR A 448 -15.81 5.46 -10.38
C THR A 448 -14.63 6.44 -10.46
N CYS A 449 -14.14 6.92 -9.33
CA CYS A 449 -12.95 7.78 -9.27
C CYS A 449 -11.70 7.17 -9.90
N MET A 450 -11.61 5.83 -9.93
CA MET A 450 -10.42 5.10 -10.41
C MET A 450 -10.58 4.54 -11.82
N ASN A 451 -11.81 4.28 -12.28
CA ASN A 451 -12.06 3.60 -13.54
C ASN A 451 -13.37 4.07 -14.19
N GLN A 452 -13.31 4.44 -15.47
CA GLN A 452 -14.47 4.89 -16.24
C GLN A 452 -15.46 3.78 -16.59
N ASN A 453 -15.03 2.52 -16.59
CA ASN A 453 -15.86 1.34 -16.90
C ASN A 453 -15.62 0.24 -15.85
N SER A 454 -15.96 0.52 -14.60
CA SER A 454 -15.74 -0.38 -13.45
C SER A 454 -16.87 -1.39 -13.31
N SER A 455 -16.56 -2.69 -13.33
CA SER A 455 -17.54 -3.74 -13.05
C SER A 455 -17.99 -3.69 -11.60
N ARG A 456 -19.30 -3.49 -11.40
CA ARG A 456 -19.95 -3.41 -10.08
C ARG A 456 -20.74 -4.68 -9.75
N PHE A 457 -20.33 -5.79 -10.34
CA PHE A 457 -20.82 -7.14 -10.08
C PHE A 457 -19.72 -8.15 -10.43
N GLY A 458 -19.78 -9.31 -9.80
CA GLY A 458 -18.99 -10.49 -10.11
C GLY A 458 -19.58 -11.29 -11.27
N LYS A 459 -18.72 -11.71 -12.21
CA LYS A 459 -19.12 -12.50 -13.38
C LYS A 459 -18.37 -13.82 -13.40
N TYR A 460 -19.10 -14.92 -13.36
CA TYR A 460 -18.56 -16.26 -13.62
C TYR A 460 -19.13 -16.77 -14.94
N LEU A 461 -18.31 -16.78 -15.98
CA LEU A 461 -18.66 -17.28 -17.31
C LEU A 461 -18.22 -18.74 -17.41
N GLN A 462 -19.18 -19.65 -17.49
CA GLN A 462 -18.95 -21.07 -17.70
C GLN A 462 -19.14 -21.41 -19.19
N LEU A 463 -18.09 -21.90 -19.85
CA LEU A 463 -18.17 -22.43 -21.22
C LEU A 463 -18.34 -23.95 -21.17
N ASN A 464 -19.32 -24.49 -21.90
CA ASN A 464 -19.64 -25.92 -21.91
C ASN A 464 -19.08 -26.58 -23.16
N PHE A 465 -18.39 -27.71 -22.97
CA PHE A 465 -17.75 -28.49 -24.03
C PHE A 465 -18.23 -29.94 -24.03
N THR A 466 -18.28 -30.52 -25.23
CA THR A 466 -18.33 -31.98 -25.39
C THR A 466 -17.00 -32.63 -25.00
N ASP A 467 -17.01 -33.94 -24.80
CA ASP A 467 -15.80 -34.75 -24.57
C ASP A 467 -14.73 -34.58 -25.67
N ASN A 468 -15.14 -34.21 -26.89
CA ASN A 468 -14.25 -33.96 -28.02
C ASN A 468 -13.73 -32.51 -28.08
N GLY A 469 -13.94 -31.70 -27.04
CA GLY A 469 -13.45 -30.33 -26.96
C GLY A 469 -14.22 -29.31 -27.79
N ARG A 470 -15.41 -29.66 -28.32
CA ARG A 470 -16.27 -28.71 -29.05
C ARG A 470 -17.17 -27.94 -28.11
N ILE A 471 -17.20 -26.62 -28.26
CA ILE A 471 -18.10 -25.73 -27.53
C ILE A 471 -19.55 -26.00 -27.95
N VAL A 472 -20.44 -26.15 -26.96
CA VAL A 472 -21.88 -26.43 -27.18
C VAL A 472 -22.79 -25.42 -26.53
N GLY A 473 -22.28 -24.61 -25.60
CA GLY A 473 -23.05 -23.57 -24.94
C GLY A 473 -22.21 -22.83 -23.92
N ALA A 474 -22.83 -21.87 -23.25
CA ALA A 474 -22.26 -21.16 -22.12
C ALA A 474 -23.34 -20.81 -21.10
N LYS A 475 -22.92 -20.46 -19.89
CA LYS A 475 -23.78 -19.96 -18.83
C LYS A 475 -23.04 -18.87 -18.06
N VAL A 476 -23.71 -17.75 -17.86
CA VAL A 476 -23.24 -16.66 -17.00
C VAL A 476 -23.92 -16.76 -15.65
N TYR A 477 -23.13 -16.65 -14.61
CA TYR A 477 -23.59 -16.39 -13.26
C TYR A 477 -23.15 -14.98 -12.86
N GLU A 478 -24.09 -14.23 -12.30
CA GLU A 478 -23.87 -12.92 -11.72
C GLU A 478 -23.80 -13.06 -10.20
N TYR A 479 -22.95 -12.24 -9.57
CA TYR A 479 -22.80 -12.21 -8.12
C TYR A 479 -22.64 -10.76 -7.67
N LEU A 480 -23.17 -10.40 -6.50
CA LEU A 480 -22.83 -9.15 -5.80
C LEU A 480 -23.01 -7.86 -6.63
N LEU A 481 -24.16 -7.69 -7.28
CA LEU A 481 -24.48 -6.41 -7.95
C LEU A 481 -24.57 -5.28 -6.90
N GLU A 482 -23.81 -4.20 -7.10
CA GLU A 482 -23.82 -2.99 -6.26
C GLU A 482 -25.08 -2.15 -6.51
N LYS A 483 -26.24 -2.68 -6.12
CA LYS A 483 -27.55 -2.04 -6.35
C LYS A 483 -27.70 -0.67 -5.68
N SER A 484 -26.96 -0.38 -4.61
CA SER A 484 -26.99 0.94 -3.95
C SER A 484 -26.60 2.08 -4.89
N ARG A 485 -25.83 1.81 -5.94
CA ARG A 485 -25.47 2.77 -6.99
C ARG A 485 -26.69 3.38 -7.72
N ILE A 486 -27.84 2.73 -7.67
CA ILE A 486 -29.10 3.26 -8.22
C ILE A 486 -29.59 4.47 -7.44
N VAL A 487 -29.34 4.53 -6.13
CA VAL A 487 -29.93 5.56 -5.25
C VAL A 487 -28.88 6.51 -4.68
N GLN A 488 -27.61 6.09 -4.65
CA GLN A 488 -26.50 6.87 -4.10
C GLN A 488 -25.18 6.51 -4.81
N HIS A 489 -24.37 7.51 -5.12
CA HIS A 489 -23.00 7.34 -5.61
C HIS A 489 -22.13 8.51 -5.11
N GLY A 490 -20.81 8.31 -5.09
CA GLY A 490 -19.86 9.31 -4.59
C GLY A 490 -19.68 10.50 -5.53
N SER A 491 -19.03 11.56 -5.04
CA SER A 491 -18.64 12.70 -5.88
C SER A 491 -17.73 12.25 -7.03
N ASN A 492 -17.96 12.78 -8.24
CA ASN A 492 -17.28 12.38 -9.50
C ASN A 492 -17.52 10.94 -9.96
N GLU A 493 -18.48 10.23 -9.37
CA GLU A 493 -18.95 8.93 -9.85
C GLU A 493 -20.24 9.07 -10.66
N ARG A 494 -20.57 8.03 -11.43
CA ARG A 494 -21.84 7.93 -12.15
C ARG A 494 -22.61 6.67 -11.73
N THR A 495 -23.90 6.64 -12.04
CA THR A 495 -24.67 5.38 -11.98
C THR A 495 -24.35 4.47 -13.18
N PHE A 496 -25.10 3.39 -13.36
CA PHE A 496 -24.86 2.43 -14.46
C PHE A 496 -25.00 3.07 -15.85
N HIS A 497 -24.14 2.64 -16.78
CA HIS A 497 -24.00 3.29 -18.09
C HIS A 497 -25.29 3.35 -18.92
N PHE A 498 -26.15 2.32 -18.84
CA PHE A 498 -27.35 2.25 -19.67
C PHE A 498 -28.31 3.42 -19.45
N PHE A 499 -28.37 4.02 -18.26
CA PHE A 499 -29.23 5.20 -18.04
C PHE A 499 -28.79 6.38 -18.91
N TYR A 500 -27.48 6.61 -19.06
CA TYR A 500 -26.94 7.66 -19.93
C TYR A 500 -27.14 7.33 -21.41
N TYR A 501 -26.97 6.05 -21.78
CA TYR A 501 -27.23 5.57 -23.14
C TYR A 501 -28.69 5.77 -23.55
N LEU A 502 -29.63 5.56 -22.61
CA LEU A 502 -31.07 5.75 -22.83
C LEU A 502 -31.38 7.19 -23.27
N PHE A 503 -30.87 8.19 -22.53
CA PHE A 503 -31.08 9.61 -22.87
C PHE A 503 -30.46 10.01 -24.21
N ALA A 504 -29.24 9.55 -24.50
CA ALA A 504 -28.55 9.89 -25.73
C ALA A 504 -29.10 9.15 -26.97
N GLY A 505 -29.68 7.97 -26.75
CA GLY A 505 -30.02 7.02 -27.80
C GLY A 505 -31.47 7.03 -28.28
N LEU A 506 -32.42 7.36 -27.41
CA LEU A 506 -33.84 7.40 -27.75
C LEU A 506 -34.19 8.54 -28.71
N ALA A 507 -35.20 8.33 -29.56
CA ALA A 507 -35.76 9.39 -30.37
C ALA A 507 -36.55 10.37 -29.50
N LYS A 508 -36.79 11.59 -29.98
CA LYS A 508 -37.52 12.61 -29.21
C LYS A 508 -38.95 12.18 -28.87
N GLU A 509 -39.58 11.45 -29.79
CA GLU A 509 -40.90 10.86 -29.61
C GLU A 509 -40.89 9.80 -28.52
N ASP A 510 -39.84 8.97 -28.46
CA ASP A 510 -39.68 7.94 -27.43
C ASP A 510 -39.37 8.55 -26.06
N LEU A 511 -38.52 9.58 -26.00
CA LEU A 511 -38.27 10.34 -24.77
C LEU A 511 -39.58 10.90 -24.21
N THR A 512 -40.43 11.45 -25.09
CA THR A 512 -41.76 11.95 -24.70
C THR A 512 -42.66 10.81 -24.21
N TYR A 513 -42.65 9.66 -24.88
CA TYR A 513 -43.41 8.46 -24.48
C TYR A 513 -43.02 7.94 -23.09
N PHE A 514 -41.72 7.97 -22.76
CA PHE A 514 -41.21 7.58 -21.44
C PHE A 514 -41.21 8.71 -20.41
N HIS A 515 -41.79 9.88 -20.74
CA HIS A 515 -41.79 11.08 -19.91
C HIS A 515 -40.38 11.50 -19.48
N LEU A 516 -39.38 11.27 -20.32
CA LEU A 516 -37.99 11.63 -20.09
C LEU A 516 -37.72 13.05 -20.57
N ASN A 517 -37.46 13.94 -19.61
CA ASN A 517 -37.14 15.35 -19.85
C ASN A 517 -35.62 15.57 -19.88
N ASP A 518 -35.15 16.73 -19.38
CA ASP A 518 -33.72 17.05 -19.29
C ASP A 518 -33.03 16.09 -18.29
N PRO A 519 -31.93 15.40 -18.65
CA PRO A 519 -31.31 14.40 -17.78
C PRO A 519 -30.85 14.95 -16.43
N GLU A 520 -30.55 16.25 -16.33
CA GLU A 520 -30.20 16.98 -15.11
C GLU A 520 -31.34 17.02 -14.07
N THR A 521 -32.58 16.73 -14.49
CA THR A 521 -33.76 16.69 -13.59
C THR A 521 -33.88 15.39 -12.80
N TYR A 522 -33.07 14.37 -13.11
CA TYR A 522 -33.14 13.07 -12.46
C TYR A 522 -32.07 12.92 -11.38
N ARG A 523 -32.50 12.63 -10.15
CA ARG A 523 -31.64 12.53 -8.96
C ARG A 523 -30.43 11.63 -9.17
N ILE A 524 -30.60 10.51 -9.86
CA ILE A 524 -29.57 9.48 -10.01
C ILE A 524 -28.56 9.78 -11.12
N LEU A 525 -28.83 10.76 -11.98
CA LEU A 525 -27.93 11.19 -13.06
C LEU A 525 -27.21 12.50 -12.75
N LYS A 526 -27.81 13.31 -11.87
CA LYS A 526 -27.29 14.61 -11.49
C LYS A 526 -25.97 14.48 -10.76
N ASP A 527 -24.96 15.20 -11.24
CA ASP A 527 -23.69 15.32 -10.55
C ASP A 527 -23.84 16.24 -9.31
N PRO A 528 -23.42 15.81 -8.10
CA PRO A 528 -23.44 16.66 -6.91
C PRO A 528 -22.68 17.99 -7.06
N SER A 529 -21.66 18.05 -7.93
CA SER A 529 -20.88 19.26 -8.23
C SER A 529 -21.61 20.25 -9.15
N GLY A 530 -22.73 19.84 -9.76
CA GLY A 530 -23.51 20.67 -10.70
C GLY A 530 -22.99 20.65 -12.14
N GLU A 531 -22.05 19.76 -12.48
CA GLU A 531 -21.68 19.52 -13.88
C GLU A 531 -22.86 18.95 -14.70
N LYS A 532 -22.85 19.23 -16.01
CA LYS A 532 -23.84 18.69 -16.94
C LYS A 532 -23.69 17.18 -17.07
N VAL A 533 -24.81 16.46 -17.21
CA VAL A 533 -24.82 15.00 -17.38
C VAL A 533 -24.00 14.60 -18.62
N PHE A 534 -24.14 15.38 -19.69
CA PHE A 534 -23.33 15.29 -20.90
C PHE A 534 -22.45 16.55 -21.03
N PRO A 535 -21.15 16.48 -20.66
CA PRO A 535 -20.28 17.66 -20.64
C PRO A 535 -20.07 18.30 -22.02
N ASN A 536 -20.13 17.51 -23.10
CA ASN A 536 -19.93 17.97 -24.47
C ASN A 536 -20.66 17.08 -25.49
N GLN A 537 -20.75 17.54 -26.74
CA GLN A 537 -21.41 16.81 -27.83
C GLN A 537 -20.74 15.46 -28.12
N THR A 538 -19.42 15.36 -27.96
CA THR A 538 -18.68 14.11 -28.19
C THR A 538 -19.10 13.02 -27.21
N ASP A 539 -19.30 13.35 -25.93
CA ASP A 539 -19.78 12.41 -24.91
C ASP A 539 -21.21 11.95 -25.21
N PHE A 540 -22.08 12.87 -25.63
CA PHE A 540 -23.44 12.56 -26.06
C PHE A 540 -23.45 11.61 -27.27
N ASP A 541 -22.67 11.92 -28.32
CA ASP A 541 -22.58 11.11 -29.53
C ASP A 541 -22.00 9.71 -29.25
N HIS A 542 -21.02 9.63 -28.33
CA HIS A 542 -20.48 8.36 -27.86
C HIS A 542 -21.55 7.52 -27.14
N CYS A 543 -22.29 8.10 -26.19
CA CYS A 543 -23.39 7.42 -25.51
C CYS A 543 -24.48 6.96 -26.48
N ARG A 544 -24.79 7.77 -27.50
CA ARG A 544 -25.73 7.42 -28.58
C ARG A 544 -25.24 6.24 -29.42
N GLN A 545 -23.95 6.20 -29.74
CA GLN A 545 -23.35 5.05 -30.44
C GLN A 545 -23.41 3.79 -29.59
N MET A 546 -23.11 3.90 -28.29
CA MET A 546 -23.20 2.78 -27.35
C MET A 546 -24.62 2.27 -27.24
N PHE A 547 -25.62 3.14 -27.09
CA PHE A 547 -27.04 2.74 -27.09
C PHE A 547 -27.41 1.90 -28.31
N ASN A 548 -27.08 2.37 -29.51
CA ASN A 548 -27.37 1.64 -30.75
C ASN A 548 -26.65 0.28 -30.80
N THR A 549 -25.41 0.24 -30.33
CA THR A 549 -24.61 -0.98 -30.25
C THR A 549 -25.26 -1.99 -29.31
N GLN A 550 -25.62 -1.57 -28.09
CA GLN A 550 -26.26 -2.43 -27.10
C GLN A 550 -27.64 -2.91 -27.54
N LYS A 551 -28.46 -2.04 -28.13
CA LYS A 551 -29.76 -2.42 -28.71
C LYS A 551 -29.60 -3.49 -29.80
N ASN A 552 -28.57 -3.39 -30.65
CA ASN A 552 -28.29 -4.40 -31.66
C ASN A 552 -27.80 -5.72 -31.05
N ILE A 553 -26.98 -5.67 -30.00
CA ILE A 553 -26.55 -6.86 -29.27
C ILE A 553 -27.75 -7.55 -28.61
N MET A 554 -28.65 -6.80 -27.95
CA MET A 554 -29.89 -7.35 -27.38
C MET A 554 -30.70 -8.11 -28.44
N LYS A 555 -30.87 -7.56 -29.65
CA LYS A 555 -31.57 -8.25 -30.74
C LYS A 555 -30.87 -9.57 -31.15
N ARG A 556 -29.54 -9.58 -31.24
CA ARG A 556 -28.76 -10.80 -31.54
C ARG A 556 -28.78 -11.82 -30.40
N MET A 557 -29.01 -11.35 -29.17
CA MET A 557 -29.25 -12.13 -27.97
C MET A 557 -30.72 -12.55 -27.81
N GLY A 558 -31.53 -12.43 -28.86
CA GLY A 558 -32.90 -12.95 -28.89
C GLY A 558 -33.93 -12.11 -28.17
N PHE A 559 -33.58 -10.92 -27.69
CA PHE A 559 -34.56 -9.99 -27.14
C PHE A 559 -35.43 -9.48 -28.27
N THR A 560 -36.75 -9.64 -28.12
CA THR A 560 -37.71 -9.05 -29.06
C THR A 560 -37.78 -7.53 -28.89
N ASP A 561 -38.33 -6.81 -29.87
CA ASP A 561 -38.54 -5.37 -29.73
C ASP A 561 -39.45 -5.03 -28.52
N LYS A 562 -40.35 -5.95 -28.14
CA LYS A 562 -41.17 -5.83 -26.93
C LYS A 562 -40.31 -5.97 -25.67
N ASP A 563 -39.43 -6.95 -25.62
CA ASP A 563 -38.51 -7.15 -24.49
C ASP A 563 -37.62 -5.92 -24.29
N ILE A 564 -37.03 -5.40 -25.37
CA ILE A 564 -36.20 -4.20 -25.36
C ILE A 564 -37.01 -2.99 -24.86
N ASN A 565 -38.24 -2.82 -25.34
CA ASN A 565 -39.11 -1.74 -24.88
C ASN A 565 -39.43 -1.86 -23.38
N ILE A 566 -39.69 -3.07 -22.88
CA ILE A 566 -39.93 -3.33 -21.46
C ILE A 566 -38.70 -2.95 -20.61
N VAL A 567 -37.49 -3.28 -21.07
CA VAL A 567 -36.25 -2.86 -20.40
C VAL A 567 -36.20 -1.33 -20.29
N PHE A 568 -36.49 -0.61 -21.39
CA PHE A 568 -36.52 0.85 -21.38
C PHE A 568 -37.60 1.41 -20.46
N THR A 569 -38.81 0.83 -20.47
CA THR A 569 -39.91 1.17 -19.57
C THR A 569 -39.49 1.07 -18.11
N ILE A 570 -38.84 -0.02 -17.70
CA ILE A 570 -38.44 -0.23 -16.30
C ILE A 570 -37.33 0.74 -15.90
N LEU A 571 -36.33 0.97 -16.76
CA LEU A 571 -35.28 1.95 -16.49
C LEU A 571 -35.85 3.38 -16.35
N SER A 572 -36.77 3.78 -17.23
CA SER A 572 -37.47 5.06 -17.13
C SER A 572 -38.32 5.15 -15.87
N ALA A 573 -39.01 4.07 -15.48
CA ALA A 573 -39.76 4.04 -14.24
C ALA A 573 -38.85 4.20 -13.00
N ILE A 574 -37.65 3.61 -12.99
CA ILE A 574 -36.67 3.80 -11.91
C ILE A 574 -36.21 5.26 -11.81
N LEU A 575 -35.96 5.92 -12.96
CA LEU A 575 -35.62 7.35 -13.01
C LEU A 575 -36.71 8.22 -12.36
N HIS A 576 -37.99 7.98 -12.66
CA HIS A 576 -39.10 8.71 -12.05
C HIS A 576 -39.36 8.32 -10.60
N LEU A 577 -39.26 7.03 -10.27
CA LEU A 577 -39.45 6.52 -8.92
C LEU A 577 -38.47 7.16 -7.94
N THR A 578 -37.20 7.28 -8.33
CA THR A 578 -36.15 7.88 -7.51
C THR A 578 -36.29 9.39 -7.35
N ASN A 579 -37.14 10.04 -8.16
CA ASN A 579 -37.48 11.47 -8.07
C ASN A 579 -38.69 11.76 -7.17
N ILE A 580 -39.42 10.74 -6.69
CA ILE A 580 -40.52 10.96 -5.74
C ILE A 580 -39.97 11.58 -4.45
N GLN A 581 -40.47 12.75 -4.09
CA GLN A 581 -40.12 13.50 -2.88
C GLN A 581 -41.25 13.41 -1.85
N PHE A 582 -40.87 13.31 -0.58
CA PHE A 582 -41.78 13.22 0.54
C PHE A 582 -41.66 14.49 1.38
N THR A 583 -42.77 14.98 1.93
CA THR A 583 -42.80 16.10 2.87
C THR A 583 -43.40 15.62 4.19
N ARG A 584 -42.85 16.12 5.30
CA ARG A 584 -43.34 15.80 6.64
C ARG A 584 -44.70 16.44 6.87
N ASP A 585 -45.61 15.68 7.49
CA ASP A 585 -46.82 16.26 8.05
C ASP A 585 -46.45 17.04 9.32
N ASP A 586 -46.98 18.26 9.47
CA ASP A 586 -46.71 19.10 10.64
C ASP A 586 -47.52 18.66 11.86
N GLU A 587 -48.63 17.92 11.66
CA GLU A 587 -49.54 17.48 12.72
C GLU A 587 -49.30 16.03 13.17
N THR A 588 -48.66 15.21 12.32
CA THR A 588 -48.37 13.79 12.58
C THR A 588 -46.92 13.45 12.27
N ASP A 589 -46.39 12.34 12.79
CA ASP A 589 -45.06 11.83 12.39
C ASP A 589 -45.05 11.20 10.96
N GLY A 590 -46.14 11.38 10.20
CA GLY A 590 -46.34 10.84 8.85
C GLY A 590 -45.72 11.70 7.75
N VAL A 591 -45.87 11.22 6.51
CA VAL A 591 -45.47 11.96 5.31
C VAL A 591 -46.53 11.90 4.21
N TYR A 592 -46.49 12.89 3.32
CA TYR A 592 -47.19 12.90 2.06
C TYR A 592 -46.21 13.11 0.89
N ILE A 593 -46.64 12.80 -0.33
CA ILE A 593 -45.85 12.99 -1.54
C ILE A 593 -45.96 14.46 -1.97
N GLU A 594 -44.83 15.13 -2.23
CA GLU A 594 -44.79 16.56 -2.55
C GLU A 594 -45.32 16.87 -3.95
N ASP A 595 -44.88 16.09 -4.94
CA ASP A 595 -45.31 16.16 -6.34
C ASP A 595 -45.78 14.77 -6.78
N GLU A 596 -47.05 14.67 -7.17
CA GLU A 596 -47.65 13.41 -7.63
C GLU A 596 -47.23 13.06 -9.07
N TYR A 597 -46.68 13.99 -9.85
CA TYR A 597 -46.34 13.74 -11.25
C TYR A 597 -45.35 12.57 -11.45
N PRO A 598 -44.20 12.48 -10.75
CA PRO A 598 -43.32 11.33 -10.87
C PRO A 598 -44.00 10.01 -10.49
N LEU A 599 -44.89 10.02 -9.50
CA LEU A 599 -45.67 8.85 -9.09
C LEU A 599 -46.67 8.43 -10.18
N GLU A 600 -47.41 9.37 -10.76
CA GLU A 600 -48.34 9.12 -11.88
C GLU A 600 -47.62 8.47 -13.07
N VAL A 601 -46.44 8.98 -13.40
CA VAL A 601 -45.60 8.44 -14.48
C VAL A 601 -45.12 7.02 -14.15
N VAL A 602 -44.64 6.76 -12.93
CA VAL A 602 -44.26 5.41 -12.50
C VAL A 602 -45.45 4.44 -12.62
N CYS A 603 -46.63 4.86 -12.18
CA CYS A 603 -47.84 4.05 -12.26
C CYS A 603 -48.24 3.77 -13.71
N THR A 604 -48.11 4.76 -14.59
CA THR A 604 -48.36 4.62 -16.03
C THR A 604 -47.39 3.64 -16.68
N LEU A 605 -46.08 3.81 -16.44
CA LEU A 605 -45.03 3.00 -17.04
C LEU A 605 -45.07 1.55 -16.55
N LEU A 606 -45.25 1.33 -15.24
CA LEU A 606 -45.31 0.00 -14.64
C LEU A 606 -46.73 -0.60 -14.62
N ALA A 607 -47.71 0.09 -15.20
CA ALA A 607 -49.14 -0.26 -15.18
C ALA A 607 -49.64 -0.61 -13.76
N LEU A 608 -49.33 0.24 -12.78
CA LEU A 608 -49.74 0.09 -11.38
C LEU A 608 -50.95 0.97 -11.06
N ASP A 609 -51.66 0.60 -9.99
CA ASP A 609 -52.68 1.46 -9.39
C ASP A 609 -52.01 2.54 -8.52
N GLN A 610 -52.36 3.81 -8.77
CA GLN A 610 -51.73 4.96 -8.11
C GLN A 610 -52.01 5.01 -6.61
N GLU A 611 -53.27 4.77 -6.20
CA GLU A 611 -53.64 4.75 -4.78
C GLU A 611 -52.88 3.65 -4.03
N MET A 612 -52.77 2.47 -4.65
CA MET A 612 -52.05 1.35 -4.06
C MET A 612 -50.55 1.63 -3.92
N LEU A 613 -49.91 2.25 -4.92
CA LEU A 613 -48.49 2.60 -4.82
C LEU A 613 -48.25 3.70 -3.78
N THR A 614 -49.09 4.74 -3.74
CA THR A 614 -49.05 5.80 -2.71
C THR A 614 -49.11 5.18 -1.32
N MET A 615 -50.15 4.37 -1.05
CA MET A 615 -50.31 3.73 0.25
C MET A 615 -49.15 2.80 0.57
N ALA A 616 -48.61 2.08 -0.40
CA ALA A 616 -47.46 1.21 -0.19
C ALA A 616 -46.17 2.00 0.14
N LEU A 617 -46.01 3.20 -0.41
CA LEU A 617 -44.86 4.09 -0.13
C LEU A 617 -44.99 4.79 1.23
N ILE A 618 -46.16 5.34 1.58
CA ILE A 618 -46.32 6.17 2.79
C ILE A 618 -46.81 5.41 4.03
N SER A 619 -47.29 4.17 3.89
CA SER A 619 -47.85 3.41 5.02
C SER A 619 -47.27 2.00 5.13
N THR A 620 -47.30 1.47 6.36
CA THR A 620 -46.94 0.10 6.68
C THR A 620 -48.19 -0.63 7.17
N PHE A 621 -48.44 -1.81 6.60
CA PHE A 621 -49.47 -2.73 7.06
C PHE A 621 -48.83 -3.81 7.93
N SER A 622 -49.35 -3.98 9.14
CA SER A 622 -48.88 -5.01 10.07
C SER A 622 -50.07 -5.74 10.69
N ILE A 623 -49.89 -7.01 11.01
CA ILE A 623 -50.89 -7.82 11.72
C ILE A 623 -50.37 -8.03 13.13
N THR A 624 -50.98 -7.34 14.10
CA THR A 624 -50.59 -7.46 15.52
C THR A 624 -51.75 -8.12 16.27
N LYS A 625 -51.51 -9.29 16.87
CA LYS A 625 -52.53 -10.06 17.62
C LYS A 625 -53.81 -10.36 16.84
N GLY A 626 -53.72 -10.51 15.52
CA GLY A 626 -54.87 -10.76 14.64
C GLY A 626 -55.63 -9.52 14.18
N GLU A 627 -55.22 -8.32 14.61
CA GLU A 627 -55.77 -7.05 14.13
C GLU A 627 -54.89 -6.48 13.02
N HIS A 628 -55.54 -5.96 11.96
CA HIS A 628 -54.88 -5.27 10.87
C HIS A 628 -54.61 -3.80 11.27
N VAL A 629 -53.34 -3.46 11.43
CA VAL A 629 -52.89 -2.11 11.81
C VAL A 629 -52.20 -1.46 10.62
N ILE A 630 -52.74 -0.32 10.19
CA ILE A 630 -52.10 0.57 9.20
C ILE A 630 -51.46 1.72 9.97
N SER A 631 -50.15 1.89 9.82
CA SER A 631 -49.40 3.00 10.41
C SER A 631 -48.70 3.80 9.32
N LEU A 632 -48.75 5.12 9.39
CA LEU A 632 -47.99 5.99 8.49
C LEU A 632 -46.49 5.84 8.76
N LYS A 633 -45.70 5.91 7.70
CA LYS A 633 -44.24 5.93 7.77
C LYS A 633 -43.78 7.35 8.04
N ASN A 634 -42.66 7.46 8.75
CA ASN A 634 -41.95 8.72 8.85
C ASN A 634 -41.14 9.03 7.58
N PHE A 635 -40.52 10.20 7.55
CA PHE A 635 -39.76 10.69 6.40
C PHE A 635 -38.64 9.77 5.94
N ASP A 636 -37.83 9.26 6.88
CA ASP A 636 -36.71 8.39 6.55
C ASP A 636 -37.22 7.05 6.02
N GLN A 637 -38.19 6.43 6.72
CA GLN A 637 -38.83 5.18 6.31
C GLN A 637 -39.47 5.25 4.91
N ALA A 638 -40.06 6.39 4.53
CA ALA A 638 -40.65 6.56 3.21
C ALA A 638 -39.59 6.68 2.10
N ASN A 639 -38.51 7.44 2.35
CA ASN A 639 -37.36 7.52 1.44
C ASN A 639 -36.70 6.15 1.26
N ASP A 640 -36.47 5.43 2.35
CA ASP A 640 -35.91 4.08 2.35
C ASP A 640 -36.81 3.12 1.56
N CYS A 641 -38.13 3.23 1.73
CA CYS A 641 -39.09 2.41 1.02
C CYS A 641 -39.08 2.64 -0.49
N ARG A 642 -38.97 3.91 -0.94
CA ARG A 642 -38.79 4.28 -2.35
C ARG A 642 -37.49 3.69 -2.90
N ASP A 643 -36.40 3.87 -2.16
CA ASP A 643 -35.06 3.47 -2.59
C ASP A 643 -34.89 1.95 -2.62
N ALA A 644 -35.49 1.22 -1.67
CA ALA A 644 -35.59 -0.24 -1.67
C ALA A 644 -36.33 -0.76 -2.92
N LEU A 645 -37.45 -0.13 -3.30
CA LEU A 645 -38.17 -0.51 -4.52
C LEU A 645 -37.32 -0.27 -5.77
N ALA A 646 -36.65 0.88 -5.88
CA ALA A 646 -35.78 1.21 -7.01
C ALA A 646 -34.62 0.21 -7.16
N LYS A 647 -33.94 -0.09 -6.05
CA LYS A 647 -32.88 -1.12 -5.98
C LYS A 647 -33.39 -2.48 -6.45
N ALA A 648 -34.55 -2.92 -5.95
CA ALA A 648 -35.10 -4.24 -6.29
C ALA A 648 -35.58 -4.34 -7.75
N LEU A 649 -36.19 -3.29 -8.30
CA LEU A 649 -36.56 -3.24 -9.71
C LEU A 649 -35.33 -3.42 -10.61
N TYR A 650 -34.24 -2.70 -10.29
CA TYR A 650 -33.00 -2.79 -11.07
C TYR A 650 -32.33 -4.16 -10.94
N GLU A 651 -32.16 -4.66 -9.72
CA GLU A 651 -31.56 -5.97 -9.46
C GLU A 651 -32.32 -7.07 -10.22
N ARG A 652 -33.64 -7.09 -10.12
CA ARG A 652 -34.49 -8.12 -10.77
C ARG A 652 -34.50 -7.97 -12.29
N LEU A 653 -34.44 -6.74 -12.81
CA LEU A 653 -34.27 -6.50 -14.24
C LEU A 653 -32.93 -7.04 -14.74
N PHE A 654 -31.84 -6.78 -14.01
CA PHE A 654 -30.51 -7.27 -14.35
C PHE A 654 -30.48 -8.80 -14.36
N SER A 655 -31.00 -9.46 -13.32
CA SER A 655 -31.10 -10.91 -13.27
C SER A 655 -31.97 -11.49 -14.39
N TRP A 656 -33.04 -10.80 -14.77
CA TRP A 656 -33.85 -11.23 -15.91
C TRP A 656 -33.08 -11.10 -17.23
N ILE A 657 -32.30 -10.03 -17.44
CA ILE A 657 -31.43 -9.88 -18.61
C ILE A 657 -30.43 -11.05 -18.69
N VAL A 658 -29.79 -11.40 -17.57
CA VAL A 658 -28.87 -12.55 -17.50
C VAL A 658 -29.57 -13.87 -17.75
N LYS A 659 -30.80 -14.05 -17.25
CA LYS A 659 -31.64 -15.22 -17.56
C LYS A 659 -31.94 -15.32 -19.06
N GLN A 660 -32.29 -14.22 -19.72
CA GLN A 660 -32.53 -14.22 -21.17
C GLN A 660 -31.28 -14.57 -21.98
N ILE A 661 -30.12 -13.99 -21.61
CA ILE A 661 -28.83 -14.35 -22.20
C ILE A 661 -28.58 -15.86 -22.03
N ASN A 662 -28.74 -16.39 -20.81
CA ASN A 662 -28.54 -17.80 -20.52
C ASN A 662 -29.50 -18.72 -21.29
N ASN A 663 -30.75 -18.30 -21.55
CA ASN A 663 -31.68 -19.09 -22.37
C ASN A 663 -31.18 -19.27 -23.80
N LEU A 664 -30.48 -18.28 -24.36
CA LEU A 664 -29.90 -18.36 -25.70
C LEU A 664 -28.54 -19.05 -25.77
N LEU A 665 -27.77 -19.03 -24.68
CA LEU A 665 -26.44 -19.66 -24.62
C LEU A 665 -26.50 -21.14 -24.24
N GLN A 666 -27.66 -21.65 -23.80
CA GLN A 666 -27.82 -23.04 -23.40
C GLN A 666 -27.54 -24.03 -24.55
N PRO A 667 -26.95 -25.20 -24.24
CA PRO A 667 -26.75 -26.25 -25.25
C PRO A 667 -28.06 -26.66 -25.90
N THR A 668 -28.07 -26.78 -27.23
CA THR A 668 -29.25 -27.29 -27.95
C THR A 668 -29.51 -28.73 -27.52
N ARG A 669 -30.62 -29.00 -26.83
CA ARG A 669 -31.00 -30.36 -26.43
C ARG A 669 -31.13 -31.21 -27.70
N ARG A 670 -30.30 -32.24 -27.85
CA ARG A 670 -30.53 -33.26 -28.87
C ARG A 670 -31.74 -34.08 -28.42
N ASN A 671 -32.76 -34.19 -29.29
CA ASN A 671 -34.05 -34.84 -29.02
C ASN A 671 -33.99 -36.35 -28.65
N ASN A 672 -32.85 -36.93 -28.28
CA ASN A 672 -32.67 -38.37 -28.05
C ASN A 672 -31.83 -38.77 -26.81
N SER A 673 -31.52 -37.89 -25.86
CA SER A 673 -30.92 -38.30 -24.57
C SER A 673 -31.86 -37.98 -23.40
N MET A 674 -32.40 -39.04 -22.78
CA MET A 674 -33.19 -39.01 -21.54
C MET A 674 -32.30 -39.02 -20.28
N ASP A 675 -31.02 -38.70 -20.41
CA ASP A 675 -30.07 -38.62 -19.29
C ASP A 675 -29.27 -37.32 -19.40
N GLY A 676 -29.02 -36.67 -18.27
CA GLY A 676 -28.34 -35.38 -18.20
C GLY A 676 -26.91 -35.46 -18.74
N ASP A 677 -26.70 -34.95 -19.96
CA ASP A 677 -25.36 -34.87 -20.56
C ASP A 677 -24.44 -34.08 -19.61
N ILE A 678 -23.43 -34.75 -19.03
CA ILE A 678 -22.39 -34.13 -18.22
C ILE A 678 -21.40 -33.46 -19.17
N TYR A 679 -21.48 -32.14 -19.29
CA TYR A 679 -20.53 -31.36 -20.09
C TYR A 679 -19.26 -31.06 -19.30
N LEU A 680 -18.11 -31.10 -19.97
CA LEU A 680 -16.88 -30.53 -19.43
C LEU A 680 -16.97 -29.01 -19.47
N THR A 681 -16.44 -28.34 -18.45
CA THR A 681 -16.56 -26.88 -18.33
C THR A 681 -15.20 -26.19 -18.27
N CYS A 682 -15.05 -25.09 -19.00
CA CYS A 682 -13.97 -24.14 -18.78
C CYS A 682 -14.61 -22.83 -18.31
N SER A 683 -14.39 -22.49 -17.05
CA SER A 683 -14.97 -21.30 -16.44
C SER A 683 -13.96 -20.19 -16.32
N ILE A 684 -14.42 -18.94 -16.33
CA ILE A 684 -13.61 -17.76 -16.07
C ILE A 684 -14.32 -16.91 -15.03
N LEU A 685 -13.63 -16.67 -13.90
CA LEU A 685 -14.11 -15.81 -12.83
C LEU A 685 -13.49 -14.41 -12.96
N ASP A 686 -14.35 -13.42 -13.21
CA ASP A 686 -14.03 -12.00 -13.31
C ASP A 686 -14.79 -11.27 -12.18
N MET A 687 -14.12 -11.12 -11.03
CA MET A 687 -14.67 -10.44 -9.85
C MET A 687 -14.18 -9.00 -9.75
N SER A 688 -14.95 -8.15 -9.10
CA SER A 688 -14.47 -6.85 -8.64
C SER A 688 -13.22 -7.02 -7.77
N GLY A 689 -12.24 -6.14 -7.98
CA GLY A 689 -10.98 -6.17 -7.22
C GLY A 689 -11.18 -5.75 -5.77
N PHE A 690 -10.12 -5.88 -4.97
CA PHE A 690 -10.08 -5.29 -3.62
C PHE A 690 -10.28 -3.77 -3.70
N GLU A 691 -11.07 -3.21 -2.78
CA GLU A 691 -11.42 -1.78 -2.76
C GLU A 691 -11.08 -1.14 -1.42
N ASN A 692 -10.40 0.01 -1.46
CA ASN A 692 -10.14 0.86 -0.31
C ASN A 692 -10.26 2.32 -0.72
N PHE A 693 -11.46 2.89 -0.50
CA PHE A 693 -11.78 4.28 -0.80
C PHE A 693 -11.64 5.16 0.44
N GLN A 694 -11.83 6.47 0.26
CA GLN A 694 -11.90 7.42 1.38
C GLN A 694 -13.05 7.08 2.34
N MET A 695 -14.16 6.57 1.80
CA MET A 695 -15.33 6.10 2.56
C MET A 695 -15.69 4.70 2.06
N ASN A 696 -15.51 3.68 2.91
CA ASN A 696 -15.89 2.29 2.59
C ASN A 696 -17.15 1.92 3.36
N SER A 697 -18.17 1.42 2.67
CA SER A 697 -19.42 1.01 3.31
C SER A 697 -19.62 -0.52 3.24
N PHE A 698 -20.85 -0.98 3.46
CA PHE A 698 -21.21 -2.40 3.52
C PHE A 698 -20.89 -3.14 2.21
N GLU A 699 -21.02 -2.47 1.07
CA GLU A 699 -20.71 -3.04 -0.25
C GLU A 699 -19.23 -3.33 -0.40
N GLN A 700 -18.35 -2.38 -0.02
CA GLN A 700 -16.90 -2.60 0.00
C GLN A 700 -16.53 -3.73 0.97
N LEU A 701 -17.22 -3.83 2.11
CA LEU A 701 -17.01 -4.96 3.04
C LEU A 701 -17.30 -6.30 2.35
N CYS A 702 -18.44 -6.43 1.66
CA CYS A 702 -18.80 -7.65 0.92
C CYS A 702 -17.79 -7.97 -0.20
N ILE A 703 -17.34 -6.96 -0.95
CA ILE A 703 -16.32 -7.12 -2.01
C ILE A 703 -15.00 -7.59 -1.40
N ASN A 704 -14.56 -6.98 -0.31
CA ASN A 704 -13.30 -7.31 0.34
C ASN A 704 -13.34 -8.68 1.02
N ILE A 705 -14.46 -9.08 1.65
CA ILE A 705 -14.67 -10.45 2.17
C ILE A 705 -14.54 -11.47 1.03
N THR A 706 -15.11 -11.18 -0.13
CA THR A 706 -15.02 -12.07 -1.29
C THR A 706 -13.57 -12.19 -1.78
N ASN A 707 -12.84 -11.08 -1.84
CA ASN A 707 -11.41 -11.09 -2.20
C ASN A 707 -10.55 -11.83 -1.16
N GLU A 708 -10.86 -11.74 0.15
CA GLU A 708 -10.21 -12.55 1.19
C GLU A 708 -10.41 -14.05 0.93
N HIS A 709 -11.63 -14.48 0.61
CA HIS A 709 -11.93 -15.87 0.28
C HIS A 709 -11.19 -16.36 -0.98
N LEU A 710 -11.09 -15.51 -2.01
CA LEU A 710 -10.31 -15.84 -3.21
C LEU A 710 -8.81 -15.92 -2.93
N GLN A 711 -8.28 -15.04 -2.06
CA GLN A 711 -6.88 -15.11 -1.62
C GLN A 711 -6.62 -16.37 -0.78
N TYR A 712 -7.56 -16.73 0.10
CA TYR A 712 -7.50 -17.97 0.86
C TYR A 712 -7.46 -19.18 -0.08
N TYR A 713 -8.38 -19.24 -1.04
CA TYR A 713 -8.42 -20.30 -2.06
C TYR A 713 -7.10 -20.37 -2.85
N PHE A 714 -6.53 -19.23 -3.25
CA PHE A 714 -5.23 -19.17 -3.92
C PHE A 714 -4.10 -19.76 -3.05
N ASN A 715 -4.01 -19.34 -1.79
CA ASN A 715 -2.97 -19.81 -0.88
C ASN A 715 -3.07 -21.33 -0.62
N GLU A 716 -4.29 -21.85 -0.45
CA GLU A 716 -4.53 -23.29 -0.29
C GLU A 716 -4.07 -24.08 -1.53
N HIS A 717 -4.42 -23.61 -2.74
CA HIS A 717 -4.06 -24.28 -3.98
C HIS A 717 -2.55 -24.22 -4.30
N ILE A 718 -1.92 -23.06 -4.14
CA ILE A 718 -0.50 -22.90 -4.46
C ILE A 718 0.39 -23.58 -3.42
N PHE A 719 0.13 -23.40 -2.12
CA PHE A 719 1.07 -23.88 -1.10
C PHE A 719 0.69 -25.22 -0.48
N ILE A 720 -0.59 -25.46 -0.20
CA ILE A 720 -0.98 -26.68 0.54
C ILE A 720 -1.10 -27.87 -0.40
N GLN A 721 -1.76 -27.71 -1.54
CA GLN A 721 -1.90 -28.81 -2.50
C GLN A 721 -0.54 -29.22 -3.08
N GLU A 722 0.33 -28.27 -3.41
CA GLU A 722 1.67 -28.59 -3.92
C GLU A 722 2.50 -29.39 -2.89
N GLN A 723 2.40 -29.04 -1.60
CA GLN A 723 3.02 -29.83 -0.54
C GLN A 723 2.41 -31.23 -0.38
N GLN A 724 1.11 -31.39 -0.61
CA GLN A 724 0.45 -32.71 -0.61
C GLN A 724 0.89 -33.59 -1.78
N ASP A 725 1.14 -32.98 -2.94
CA ASP A 725 1.67 -33.67 -4.12
C ASP A 725 3.09 -34.18 -3.84
N TYR A 726 3.96 -33.35 -3.26
CA TYR A 726 5.30 -33.80 -2.83
C TYR A 726 5.24 -34.99 -1.84
N GLN A 727 4.31 -34.95 -0.87
CA GLN A 727 4.10 -36.08 0.05
C GLN A 727 3.64 -37.34 -0.68
N THR A 728 2.68 -37.20 -1.61
CA THR A 728 2.08 -38.31 -2.35
C THR A 728 3.08 -38.96 -3.30
N GLU A 729 3.96 -38.18 -3.92
CA GLU A 729 5.05 -38.65 -4.77
C GLU A 729 6.27 -39.17 -4.00
N GLY A 730 6.28 -39.03 -2.66
CA GLY A 730 7.39 -39.47 -1.82
C GLY A 730 8.65 -38.60 -1.95
N ILE A 731 8.50 -37.36 -2.40
CA ILE A 731 9.57 -36.38 -2.52
C ILE A 731 9.82 -35.75 -1.15
N SER A 732 11.08 -35.75 -0.70
CA SER A 732 11.46 -35.06 0.53
C SER A 732 11.48 -33.55 0.28
N TYR A 733 10.72 -32.78 1.06
CA TYR A 733 10.66 -31.33 0.96
C TYR A 733 10.64 -30.70 2.36
N GLU A 734 11.08 -29.45 2.47
CA GLU A 734 10.94 -28.66 3.69
C GLU A 734 9.56 -28.00 3.73
N LYS A 735 8.86 -28.14 4.86
CA LYS A 735 7.52 -27.57 5.01
C LYS A 735 7.59 -26.05 4.92
N ILE A 736 6.97 -25.48 3.89
CA ILE A 736 6.92 -24.02 3.71
C ILE A 736 5.85 -23.46 4.65
N HIS A 737 6.27 -22.54 5.51
CA HIS A 737 5.37 -21.74 6.34
C HIS A 737 5.00 -20.46 5.60
N PHE A 738 3.72 -20.31 5.26
CA PHE A 738 3.17 -19.09 4.67
C PHE A 738 2.11 -18.50 5.61
N GLN A 739 1.84 -17.21 5.46
CA GLN A 739 0.79 -16.54 6.23
C GLN A 739 -0.56 -16.83 5.59
N ASN A 740 -1.39 -17.65 6.24
CA ASN A 740 -2.78 -17.82 5.83
C ASN A 740 -3.66 -16.67 6.36
N ASN A 741 -4.83 -16.50 5.77
CA ASN A 741 -5.85 -15.54 6.19
C ASN A 741 -7.10 -16.25 6.75
N GLU A 742 -6.97 -17.50 7.19
CA GLU A 742 -8.05 -18.32 7.75
C GLU A 742 -8.68 -17.67 8.99
N ASP A 743 -7.87 -17.05 9.84
CA ASP A 743 -8.31 -16.29 11.02
C ASP A 743 -9.26 -15.15 10.63
N LEU A 744 -8.96 -14.48 9.51
CA LEU A 744 -9.77 -13.38 9.01
C LEU A 744 -11.07 -13.88 8.36
N ILE A 745 -11.03 -15.02 7.65
CA ILE A 745 -12.23 -15.69 7.14
C ILE A 745 -13.17 -16.06 8.31
N ALA A 746 -12.61 -16.62 9.39
CA ALA A 746 -13.36 -16.94 10.61
C ALA A 746 -13.99 -15.68 11.24
N LEU A 747 -13.23 -14.58 11.34
CA LEU A 747 -13.75 -13.30 11.85
C LEU A 747 -15.01 -12.83 11.09
N PHE A 748 -15.11 -13.08 9.79
CA PHE A 748 -16.28 -12.70 8.99
C PHE A 748 -17.43 -13.70 9.09
N MET A 749 -17.11 -14.99 9.01
CA MET A 749 -18.08 -16.05 8.69
C MET A 749 -18.61 -16.82 9.90
N ASP A 750 -17.86 -16.85 11.02
CA ASP A 750 -18.21 -17.63 12.21
C ASP A 750 -19.54 -17.19 12.84
N SER A 751 -20.07 -18.04 13.73
CA SER A 751 -21.33 -17.79 14.46
C SER A 751 -21.31 -16.54 15.34
N LEU A 752 -20.13 -16.08 15.74
CA LEU A 752 -19.90 -14.80 16.44
C LEU A 752 -19.04 -13.84 15.60
N GLY A 753 -18.97 -14.06 14.29
CA GLY A 753 -18.27 -13.22 13.34
C GLY A 753 -19.07 -11.99 12.92
N ILE A 754 -18.42 -11.07 12.20
CA ILE A 754 -18.97 -9.76 11.81
C ILE A 754 -20.33 -9.89 11.13
N LEU A 755 -20.47 -10.80 10.15
CA LEU A 755 -21.73 -10.92 9.42
C LEU A 755 -22.85 -11.52 10.30
N ALA A 756 -22.53 -12.43 11.22
CA ALA A 756 -23.52 -12.97 12.15
C ALA A 756 -23.99 -11.93 13.17
N LEU A 757 -23.06 -11.12 13.69
CA LEU A 757 -23.37 -10.00 14.59
C LEU A 757 -24.21 -8.93 13.88
N LEU A 758 -23.91 -8.66 12.61
CA LEU A 758 -24.70 -7.76 11.77
C LEU A 758 -26.14 -8.27 11.59
N ASP A 759 -26.31 -9.57 11.32
CA ASP A 759 -27.62 -10.19 11.19
C ASP A 759 -28.42 -10.13 12.49
N GLU A 760 -27.79 -10.44 13.62
CA GLU A 760 -28.42 -10.39 14.94
C GLU A 760 -28.87 -8.95 15.27
N GLU A 761 -28.00 -7.98 15.06
CA GLU A 761 -28.29 -6.57 15.35
C GLU A 761 -29.34 -6.00 14.39
N SER A 762 -29.38 -6.48 13.15
CA SER A 762 -30.41 -6.12 12.16
C SER A 762 -31.82 -6.50 12.65
N HIS A 763 -31.96 -7.57 13.41
CA HIS A 763 -33.23 -8.02 13.97
C HIS A 763 -33.53 -7.45 15.37
N PHE A 764 -32.56 -6.79 16.01
CA PHE A 764 -32.72 -6.35 17.39
C PHE A 764 -33.60 -5.08 17.48
N PRO A 765 -34.67 -5.08 18.31
CA PRO A 765 -35.55 -3.93 18.44
C PRO A 765 -34.79 -2.69 18.92
N LYS A 766 -34.96 -1.56 18.22
CA LYS A 766 -34.29 -0.26 18.51
C LYS A 766 -32.77 -0.25 18.36
N ALA A 767 -32.16 -1.24 17.69
CA ALA A 767 -30.75 -1.16 17.32
C ALA A 767 -30.51 -0.07 16.27
N ASN A 768 -29.34 0.55 16.35
CA ASN A 768 -28.83 1.57 15.42
C ASN A 768 -27.38 1.26 15.03
N ASP A 769 -26.84 1.97 14.05
CA ASP A 769 -25.49 1.68 13.56
C ASP A 769 -24.42 1.91 14.66
N GLU A 770 -24.65 2.82 15.61
CA GLU A 770 -23.77 2.97 16.78
C GLU A 770 -23.77 1.72 17.67
N SER A 771 -24.94 1.12 17.93
CA SER A 771 -25.05 -0.10 18.75
C SER A 771 -24.39 -1.29 18.05
N LEU A 772 -24.51 -1.38 16.72
CA LEU A 772 -23.80 -2.36 15.89
C LEU A 772 -22.28 -2.25 16.04
N VAL A 773 -21.73 -1.04 15.89
CA VAL A 773 -20.27 -0.83 16.00
C VAL A 773 -19.77 -1.13 17.41
N GLN A 774 -20.53 -0.76 18.45
CA GLN A 774 -20.21 -1.14 19.83
C GLN A 774 -20.23 -2.66 20.03
N LYS A 775 -21.16 -3.37 19.38
CA LYS A 775 -21.21 -4.83 19.38
C LYS A 775 -19.99 -5.44 18.70
N PHE A 776 -19.58 -4.93 17.53
CA PHE A 776 -18.33 -5.37 16.89
C PHE A 776 -17.11 -5.10 17.78
N HIS A 777 -16.99 -3.90 18.35
CA HIS A 777 -15.89 -3.58 19.26
C HIS A 777 -15.85 -4.46 20.51
N SER A 778 -17.00 -4.87 21.06
CA SER A 778 -17.03 -5.71 22.25
C SER A 778 -16.62 -7.15 21.95
N HIS A 779 -17.06 -7.71 20.82
CA HIS A 779 -16.82 -9.11 20.44
C HIS A 779 -15.48 -9.32 19.74
N CYS A 780 -15.04 -8.37 18.90
CA CYS A 780 -13.87 -8.53 18.04
C CYS A 780 -12.59 -7.83 18.56
N LYS A 781 -12.64 -7.09 19.68
CA LYS A 781 -11.49 -6.29 20.19
C LYS A 781 -10.16 -7.03 20.39
N TYR A 782 -10.20 -8.34 20.65
CA TYR A 782 -8.99 -9.14 20.88
C TYR A 782 -8.48 -9.82 19.62
N HIS A 783 -9.20 -9.71 18.50
CA HIS A 783 -8.76 -10.26 17.23
C HIS A 783 -7.61 -9.39 16.67
N SER A 784 -6.48 -10.02 16.33
CA SER A 784 -5.26 -9.34 15.89
C SER A 784 -5.47 -8.44 14.66
N ARG A 785 -6.39 -8.81 13.79
CA ARG A 785 -6.73 -8.07 12.56
C ARG A 785 -7.90 -7.09 12.70
N TYR A 786 -8.57 -7.02 13.86
CA TYR A 786 -9.65 -6.05 14.08
C TYR A 786 -9.09 -4.76 14.68
N ILE A 787 -9.44 -3.62 14.10
CA ILE A 787 -8.95 -2.31 14.50
C ILE A 787 -10.13 -1.51 15.06
N LYS A 788 -10.02 -1.13 16.33
CA LYS A 788 -10.93 -0.17 16.95
C LYS A 788 -10.37 1.26 16.76
N PRO A 789 -11.07 2.16 16.06
CA PRO A 789 -10.66 3.56 15.91
C PRO A 789 -10.57 4.30 17.26
N LYS A 790 -9.76 5.37 17.30
CA LYS A 790 -9.59 6.20 18.51
C LYS A 790 -10.75 7.20 18.61
N GLY A 791 -11.89 6.76 19.14
CA GLY A 791 -13.08 7.61 19.31
C GLY A 791 -14.35 6.79 19.53
N ASN A 792 -15.49 7.48 19.57
CA ASN A 792 -16.82 6.87 19.54
C ASN A 792 -17.48 7.08 18.15
N GLU A 793 -16.67 7.07 17.10
CA GLU A 793 -17.17 7.16 15.72
C GLU A 793 -17.89 5.86 15.33
N THR A 794 -18.86 5.95 14.43
CA THR A 794 -19.62 4.80 13.88
C THR A 794 -18.79 4.07 12.82
N THR A 795 -17.53 3.76 13.16
CA THR A 795 -16.54 3.18 12.24
C THR A 795 -15.80 2.01 12.88
N PHE A 796 -15.35 1.08 12.05
CA PHE A 796 -14.47 -0.01 12.47
C PHE A 796 -13.43 -0.30 11.39
N GLY A 797 -12.26 -0.81 11.78
CA GLY A 797 -11.20 -1.14 10.84
C GLY A 797 -10.88 -2.63 10.82
N ILE A 798 -10.40 -3.09 9.67
CA ILE A 798 -9.92 -4.46 9.49
C ILE A 798 -8.58 -4.42 8.75
N HIS A 799 -7.63 -5.23 9.22
CA HIS A 799 -6.37 -5.49 8.53
C HIS A 799 -6.54 -6.68 7.57
N HIS A 800 -6.89 -6.37 6.34
CA HIS A 800 -7.07 -7.32 5.24
C HIS A 800 -5.72 -7.81 4.68
N TYR A 801 -5.74 -8.84 3.83
CA TYR A 801 -4.54 -9.30 3.11
C TYR A 801 -3.89 -8.20 2.27
N ALA A 802 -4.71 -7.24 1.79
CA ALA A 802 -4.27 -6.13 0.96
C ALA A 802 -3.99 -4.83 1.74
N GLY A 803 -4.18 -4.82 3.07
CA GLY A 803 -3.89 -3.66 3.91
C GLY A 803 -5.01 -3.26 4.86
N LYS A 804 -4.86 -2.12 5.53
CA LYS A 804 -5.85 -1.60 6.49
C LYS A 804 -7.00 -0.91 5.75
N VAL A 805 -8.22 -1.32 6.04
CA VAL A 805 -9.45 -0.67 5.54
C VAL A 805 -10.28 -0.22 6.73
N VAL A 806 -10.76 1.02 6.69
CA VAL A 806 -11.72 1.56 7.66
C VAL A 806 -13.08 1.62 6.99
N TYR A 807 -14.07 1.01 7.64
CA TYR A 807 -15.46 0.98 7.21
C TYR A 807 -16.29 1.96 8.04
N ASP A 808 -17.10 2.75 7.34
CA ASP A 808 -18.16 3.57 7.91
C ASP A 808 -19.43 2.73 7.99
N ALA A 809 -19.88 2.47 9.23
CA ALA A 809 -21.04 1.64 9.49
C ALA A 809 -22.37 2.39 9.36
N HIS A 810 -22.37 3.70 9.04
CA HIS A 810 -23.61 4.42 8.77
C HIS A 810 -24.42 3.74 7.66
N GLY A 811 -25.68 3.41 7.97
CA GLY A 811 -26.60 2.68 7.10
C GLY A 811 -26.36 1.17 7.02
N PHE A 812 -25.45 0.57 7.80
CA PHE A 812 -25.18 -0.88 7.71
C PHE A 812 -26.40 -1.72 8.05
N LEU A 813 -27.10 -1.40 9.15
CA LEU A 813 -28.28 -2.18 9.55
C LEU A 813 -29.39 -2.08 8.50
N GLU A 814 -29.58 -0.89 7.93
CA GLU A 814 -30.55 -0.65 6.86
C GLU A 814 -30.19 -1.43 5.60
N LYS A 815 -28.94 -1.29 5.13
CA LYS A 815 -28.42 -2.03 3.97
C LYS A 815 -28.44 -3.54 4.16
N ASN A 816 -28.29 -4.04 5.39
CA ASN A 816 -28.36 -5.47 5.65
C ASN A 816 -29.80 -5.98 5.74
N ARG A 817 -30.73 -5.16 6.24
CA ARG A 817 -32.17 -5.50 6.24
C ARG A 817 -32.69 -5.58 4.81
N ASP A 818 -32.43 -4.57 3.98
CA ASP A 818 -32.82 -4.43 2.55
C ASP A 818 -34.15 -5.11 2.17
N ASN A 819 -35.15 -5.00 3.06
CA ASN A 819 -36.39 -5.72 2.94
C ASN A 819 -37.42 -4.86 2.21
N LEU A 820 -37.97 -5.40 1.12
CA LEU A 820 -39.12 -4.79 0.49
C LEU A 820 -40.34 -4.92 1.40
N SER A 821 -41.07 -3.83 1.60
CA SER A 821 -42.36 -3.88 2.28
C SER A 821 -43.31 -4.83 1.55
N ILE A 822 -44.06 -5.64 2.31
CA ILE A 822 -45.10 -6.54 1.78
C ILE A 822 -46.10 -5.75 0.91
N ASN A 823 -46.43 -4.52 1.30
CA ASN A 823 -47.32 -3.65 0.53
C ASN A 823 -46.78 -3.34 -0.87
N LEU A 824 -45.47 -3.10 -0.99
CA LEU A 824 -44.82 -2.88 -2.29
C LEU A 824 -44.84 -4.15 -3.12
N ILE A 825 -44.54 -5.31 -2.52
CA ILE A 825 -44.57 -6.59 -3.21
C ILE A 825 -45.97 -6.87 -3.77
N GLU A 826 -47.01 -6.70 -2.95
CA GLU A 826 -48.40 -6.87 -3.37
C GLU A 826 -48.81 -5.85 -4.44
N CYS A 827 -48.31 -4.62 -4.37
CA CYS A 827 -48.51 -3.62 -5.42
C CYS A 827 -47.91 -4.08 -6.75
N MET A 828 -46.65 -4.52 -6.75
CA MET A 828 -45.96 -4.99 -7.96
C MET A 828 -46.63 -6.25 -8.54
N LYS A 829 -47.11 -7.18 -7.70
CA LYS A 829 -47.87 -8.37 -8.14
C LYS A 829 -49.17 -8.04 -8.88
N LYS A 830 -49.75 -6.86 -8.64
CA LYS A 830 -50.97 -6.38 -9.32
C LYS A 830 -50.72 -5.53 -10.56
N SER A 831 -49.46 -5.27 -10.92
CA SER A 831 -49.09 -4.57 -12.16
C SER A 831 -49.80 -5.14 -13.38
N GLY A 832 -50.22 -4.31 -14.33
CA GLY A 832 -50.71 -4.76 -15.64
C GLY A 832 -49.62 -5.39 -16.52
N MET A 833 -48.34 -5.18 -16.19
CA MET A 833 -47.21 -5.75 -16.93
C MET A 833 -46.86 -7.14 -16.43
N GLU A 834 -46.90 -8.12 -17.33
CA GLU A 834 -46.65 -9.53 -17.01
C GLU A 834 -45.23 -9.77 -16.48
N LEU A 835 -44.22 -9.05 -17.00
CA LEU A 835 -42.86 -9.15 -16.50
C LEU A 835 -42.76 -8.66 -15.05
N ILE A 836 -43.35 -7.51 -14.70
CA ILE A 836 -43.32 -6.99 -13.32
C ILE A 836 -43.98 -7.98 -12.37
N LYS A 837 -45.12 -8.57 -12.74
CA LYS A 837 -45.72 -9.65 -11.93
C LYS A 837 -44.73 -10.78 -11.71
N HIS A 838 -44.11 -11.28 -12.78
CA HIS A 838 -43.17 -12.40 -12.70
C HIS A 838 -41.95 -12.07 -11.83
N LEU A 839 -41.39 -10.86 -11.94
CA LEU A 839 -40.26 -10.42 -11.13
C LEU A 839 -40.59 -10.34 -9.63
N PHE A 840 -41.88 -10.25 -9.24
CA PHE A 840 -42.31 -10.10 -7.84
C PHE A 840 -43.14 -11.27 -7.29
N VAL A 841 -43.22 -12.39 -8.02
CA VAL A 841 -43.83 -13.65 -7.57
C VAL A 841 -42.72 -14.63 -7.12
N ILE A 842 -42.94 -15.30 -5.98
CA ILE A 842 -42.09 -16.39 -5.50
C ILE A 842 -42.26 -17.58 -6.46
N THR A 843 -41.20 -17.99 -7.15
CA THR A 843 -41.20 -19.22 -7.94
C THR A 843 -40.06 -20.13 -7.47
N ASP A 844 -40.38 -21.41 -7.26
CA ASP A 844 -39.41 -22.47 -6.93
C ASP A 844 -38.39 -22.71 -8.07
N GLU A 845 -38.58 -22.07 -9.23
CA GLU A 845 -37.78 -22.23 -10.45
C GLU A 845 -36.74 -21.11 -10.69
N ILE A 846 -36.63 -20.10 -9.81
CA ILE A 846 -35.55 -19.11 -9.91
C ILE A 846 -34.30 -19.73 -9.29
N ASN A 847 -33.59 -20.50 -10.12
CA ASN A 847 -32.25 -20.99 -9.80
C ASN A 847 -31.32 -19.81 -9.47
N HIS A 848 -30.99 -19.67 -8.19
CA HIS A 848 -29.68 -19.33 -7.62
C HIS A 848 -28.78 -18.39 -8.45
N SER A 849 -28.94 -17.07 -8.31
CA SER A 849 -27.90 -16.09 -8.70
C SER A 849 -28.07 -14.64 -8.21
N SER A 850 -28.99 -14.31 -7.29
CA SER A 850 -29.14 -12.91 -6.80
C SER A 850 -29.52 -12.83 -5.33
N ILE A 851 -29.04 -11.80 -4.63
CA ILE A 851 -29.01 -11.63 -3.15
C ILE A 851 -30.39 -11.22 -2.59
N SER A 852 -31.50 -11.43 -3.30
CA SER A 852 -32.81 -10.95 -2.87
C SER A 852 -33.43 -11.85 -1.77
N PRO A 853 -34.01 -11.26 -0.69
CA PRO A 853 -34.64 -11.93 0.46
C PRO A 853 -35.75 -12.97 0.20
N TYR A 854 -36.12 -13.26 -1.05
CA TYR A 854 -37.38 -13.93 -1.39
C TYR A 854 -37.27 -15.14 -2.32
N THR A 855 -36.07 -15.69 -2.51
CA THR A 855 -35.91 -16.98 -3.21
C THR A 855 -35.54 -18.08 -2.22
N MET A 856 -36.45 -19.06 -2.10
CA MET A 856 -36.35 -20.36 -1.42
C MET A 856 -36.78 -20.47 0.06
N THR A 857 -38.00 -20.96 0.27
CA THR A 857 -38.33 -21.86 1.38
C THR A 857 -38.30 -23.31 0.86
N GLY A 858 -37.38 -24.13 1.37
CA GLY A 858 -37.45 -25.59 1.19
C GLY A 858 -36.21 -26.29 0.60
N TYR A 859 -35.06 -26.23 1.27
CA TYR A 859 -34.04 -27.29 1.13
C TYR A 859 -33.65 -27.82 2.51
N THR A 860 -34.17 -29.01 2.85
CA THR A 860 -33.56 -29.88 3.85
C THR A 860 -32.59 -30.80 3.11
N LYS A 861 -31.27 -30.49 3.13
CA LYS A 861 -30.20 -31.50 2.98
C LYS A 861 -28.81 -30.92 3.30
N LYS A 862 -28.17 -31.59 4.29
CA LYS A 862 -26.73 -31.71 4.64
C LYS A 862 -25.84 -30.48 4.41
N HIS A 863 -25.46 -29.85 5.52
CA HIS A 863 -24.40 -28.85 5.64
C HIS A 863 -23.08 -29.29 4.97
N PRO A 864 -22.32 -28.36 4.36
CA PRO A 864 -20.94 -28.60 3.92
C PRO A 864 -20.03 -29.05 5.07
N ASN A 865 -19.08 -29.96 4.81
CA ASN A 865 -18.23 -30.59 5.84
C ASN A 865 -17.36 -29.61 6.67
N TRP A 866 -17.11 -28.39 6.20
CA TRP A 866 -16.38 -27.36 6.97
C TRP A 866 -17.23 -26.69 8.06
N TYR A 867 -18.55 -26.92 8.07
CA TYR A 867 -19.48 -26.46 9.11
C TYR A 867 -19.34 -27.23 10.45
N ARG A 868 -18.60 -28.35 10.49
CA ARG A 868 -18.36 -29.14 11.72
C ARG A 868 -16.86 -29.26 12.05
N LYS A 869 -16.29 -28.20 12.60
CA LYS A 869 -15.13 -28.33 13.50
C LYS A 869 -15.32 -27.46 14.73
N SER A 870 -16.06 -27.99 15.70
CA SER A 870 -15.83 -27.69 17.11
C SER A 870 -16.33 -28.88 17.93
N SER A 871 -15.38 -29.68 18.39
CA SER A 871 -15.57 -30.73 19.38
C SER A 871 -15.36 -30.15 20.77
N ALA A 872 -16.43 -30.06 21.57
CA ALA A 872 -16.37 -30.30 23.02
C ALA A 872 -17.80 -30.34 23.61
N ASN A 873 -18.08 -31.47 24.27
CA ASN A 873 -19.20 -31.78 25.19
C ASN A 873 -20.36 -32.60 24.62
N GLU A 874 -20.08 -33.89 24.46
CA GLU A 874 -21.05 -34.94 24.80
C GLU A 874 -21.30 -34.96 26.31
N HIS A 875 -22.56 -34.79 26.71
CA HIS A 875 -23.26 -35.47 27.81
C HIS A 875 -24.43 -34.60 28.25
N ILE A 876 -25.66 -35.04 27.99
CA ILE A 876 -26.71 -35.33 28.98
C ILE A 876 -27.93 -35.90 28.25
N GLN A 877 -28.51 -36.91 28.90
CA GLN A 877 -29.37 -37.96 28.41
C GLN A 877 -30.81 -37.55 28.05
N ASP A 878 -31.36 -38.36 27.14
CA ASP A 878 -32.72 -38.88 27.08
C ASP A 878 -33.60 -38.66 28.32
N HIS A 879 -34.83 -38.16 28.11
CA HIS A 879 -36.04 -38.80 28.61
C HIS A 879 -37.35 -38.14 28.10
N MET A 880 -38.26 -39.03 27.69
CA MET A 880 -39.73 -38.98 27.73
C MET A 880 -40.55 -38.62 26.48
N THR A 881 -41.27 -39.66 26.10
CA THR A 881 -42.30 -39.92 25.09
C THR A 881 -43.70 -39.37 25.44
N GLU A 882 -44.45 -39.13 24.36
CA GLU A 882 -45.87 -39.49 24.12
C GLU A 882 -47.05 -38.57 24.48
N GLN A 883 -47.91 -38.41 23.44
CA GLN A 883 -49.37 -38.14 23.40
C GLN A 883 -49.83 -36.69 23.70
N THR A 884 -50.51 -35.97 22.80
CA THR A 884 -51.83 -36.29 22.24
C THR A 884 -52.23 -35.32 21.11
N ASN A 885 -52.96 -35.83 20.12
CA ASN A 885 -53.70 -35.09 19.08
C ASN A 885 -54.78 -34.16 19.67
N LYS A 886 -54.83 -32.90 19.21
CA LYS A 886 -56.07 -32.11 19.06
C LYS A 886 -55.87 -30.87 18.17
N SER A 887 -56.84 -30.70 17.25
CA SER A 887 -57.24 -29.49 16.49
C SER A 887 -56.41 -29.00 15.28
N ASN A 888 -56.79 -29.53 14.10
CA ASN A 888 -56.54 -29.03 12.73
C ASN A 888 -57.20 -27.67 12.40
N GLN A 889 -57.12 -26.67 13.26
CA GLN A 889 -57.52 -25.29 12.92
C GLN A 889 -56.50 -24.22 13.36
N GLN A 890 -55.36 -24.60 13.94
CA GLN A 890 -54.26 -23.70 14.32
C GLN A 890 -53.01 -23.82 13.43
N GLU A 891 -52.96 -24.74 12.47
CA GLU A 891 -51.78 -24.90 11.59
C GLU A 891 -51.70 -23.86 10.47
N LEU A 892 -52.81 -23.30 10.00
CA LEU A 892 -52.80 -22.24 8.98
C LEU A 892 -52.37 -20.87 9.53
N THR A 893 -52.53 -20.63 10.83
CA THR A 893 -52.06 -19.39 11.48
C THR A 893 -50.62 -19.52 11.97
N ASN A 894 -50.18 -20.71 12.39
CA ASN A 894 -48.79 -20.94 12.81
C ASN A 894 -47.78 -21.01 11.66
N ILE A 895 -48.21 -21.34 10.43
CA ILE A 895 -47.34 -21.24 9.24
C ILE A 895 -47.01 -19.77 8.96
N HIS A 896 -47.98 -18.85 9.06
CA HIS A 896 -47.71 -17.42 8.93
C HIS A 896 -46.93 -16.84 10.12
N PHE A 897 -47.16 -17.30 11.36
CA PHE A 897 -46.42 -16.79 12.53
C PHE A 897 -44.93 -17.22 12.55
N LYS A 898 -44.57 -18.33 11.90
CA LYS A 898 -43.16 -18.74 11.74
C LYS A 898 -42.41 -17.94 10.66
N GLU A 899 -43.12 -17.36 9.70
CA GLU A 899 -42.53 -16.50 8.65
C GLU A 899 -42.12 -15.11 9.18
N TYR A 900 -42.70 -14.65 10.29
CA TYR A 900 -42.40 -13.31 10.85
C TYR A 900 -41.02 -13.17 11.50
N PHE A 901 -40.33 -14.28 11.82
CA PHE A 901 -39.03 -14.25 12.50
C PHE A 901 -37.85 -14.78 11.65
N ASN A 902 -38.10 -15.22 10.41
CA ASN A 902 -37.05 -15.64 9.47
C ASN A 902 -36.99 -14.69 8.27
N GLN A 903 -36.74 -13.40 8.51
CA GLN A 903 -36.39 -12.48 7.43
C GLN A 903 -34.91 -12.65 7.13
N ASN A 904 -34.59 -13.31 6.02
CA ASN A 904 -33.22 -13.46 5.57
C ASN A 904 -32.64 -12.09 5.19
N THR A 905 -31.45 -11.77 5.66
CA THR A 905 -30.74 -10.50 5.43
C THR A 905 -29.88 -10.56 4.16
N VAL A 906 -29.39 -9.40 3.72
CA VAL A 906 -28.42 -9.32 2.62
C VAL A 906 -27.14 -10.09 2.94
N ALA A 907 -26.62 -10.00 4.17
CA ALA A 907 -25.46 -10.77 4.59
C ALA A 907 -25.71 -12.28 4.58
N PHE A 908 -26.91 -12.75 4.95
CA PHE A 908 -27.29 -14.15 4.82
C PHE A 908 -27.21 -14.62 3.37
N HIS A 909 -27.83 -13.87 2.44
CA HIS A 909 -27.82 -14.21 1.01
C HIS A 909 -26.42 -14.08 0.38
N PHE A 910 -25.63 -13.12 0.83
CA PHE A 910 -24.23 -12.96 0.47
C PHE A 910 -23.42 -14.22 0.83
N LYS A 911 -23.57 -14.74 2.06
CA LYS A 911 -22.88 -15.97 2.51
C LYS A 911 -23.21 -17.16 1.62
N ILE A 912 -24.49 -17.34 1.27
CA ILE A 912 -24.93 -18.43 0.39
C ILE A 912 -24.33 -18.28 -1.00
N SER A 913 -24.44 -17.09 -1.59
CA SER A 913 -23.92 -16.81 -2.94
C SER A 913 -22.41 -17.03 -3.04
N LEU A 914 -21.67 -16.62 -2.01
CA LEU A 914 -20.23 -16.84 -1.93
C LEU A 914 -19.88 -18.32 -1.76
N ALA A 915 -20.63 -19.06 -0.93
CA ALA A 915 -20.44 -20.50 -0.77
C ALA A 915 -20.69 -21.25 -2.09
N GLU A 916 -21.76 -20.91 -2.82
CA GLU A 916 -22.07 -21.48 -4.13
C GLU A 916 -20.96 -21.20 -5.16
N LEU A 917 -20.40 -19.98 -5.18
CA LEU A 917 -19.27 -19.64 -6.03
C LEU A 917 -18.04 -20.50 -5.70
N LEU A 918 -17.69 -20.62 -4.42
CA LEU A 918 -16.53 -21.41 -3.98
C LEU A 918 -16.71 -22.90 -4.27
N ASP A 919 -17.91 -23.45 -4.07
CA ASP A 919 -18.21 -24.85 -4.39
C ASP A 919 -18.09 -25.13 -5.89
N LYS A 920 -18.54 -24.21 -6.76
CA LYS A 920 -18.31 -24.30 -8.21
C LYS A 920 -16.83 -24.32 -8.60
N MET A 921 -15.97 -23.67 -7.82
CA MET A 921 -14.54 -23.62 -8.08
C MET A 921 -13.81 -24.88 -7.58
N LYS A 922 -14.29 -25.50 -6.50
CA LYS A 922 -13.65 -26.70 -5.92
C LYS A 922 -13.61 -27.90 -6.87
N ASP A 923 -14.63 -28.06 -7.71
CA ASP A 923 -14.72 -29.17 -8.66
C ASP A 923 -13.94 -28.92 -9.96
N THR A 924 -13.11 -27.87 -10.00
CA THR A 924 -12.33 -27.47 -11.17
C THR A 924 -10.85 -27.35 -10.86
N GLU A 925 -10.02 -27.54 -11.87
CA GLU A 925 -8.59 -27.25 -11.78
C GLU A 925 -8.33 -25.75 -12.04
N PRO A 926 -7.73 -25.01 -11.09
CA PRO A 926 -7.58 -23.57 -11.23
C PRO A 926 -6.34 -23.17 -12.06
N SER A 927 -6.44 -22.05 -12.76
CA SER A 927 -5.30 -21.31 -13.33
C SER A 927 -5.41 -19.85 -12.92
N PHE A 928 -4.30 -19.25 -12.49
CA PHE A 928 -4.32 -17.92 -11.88
C PHE A 928 -3.70 -16.84 -12.76
N VAL A 929 -4.41 -15.72 -12.91
CA VAL A 929 -3.89 -14.51 -13.56
C VAL A 929 -4.05 -13.33 -12.60
N ARG A 930 -2.92 -12.70 -12.25
CA ARG A 930 -2.82 -11.57 -11.32
C ARG A 930 -2.61 -10.28 -12.09
N TYR A 931 -3.49 -9.31 -11.90
CA TYR A 931 -3.44 -8.01 -12.55
C TYR A 931 -2.91 -6.94 -11.61
N VAL A 932 -2.01 -6.11 -12.12
CA VAL A 932 -1.32 -5.04 -11.38
C VAL A 932 -1.58 -3.71 -12.08
N ASP A 933 -1.98 -2.69 -11.30
CA ASP A 933 -2.05 -1.31 -11.80
C ASP A 933 -0.63 -0.69 -11.82
N GLN A 934 -0.35 0.15 -12.81
CA GLN A 934 0.92 0.85 -12.95
C GLN A 934 1.11 1.98 -11.92
N TYR A 935 0.02 2.49 -11.32
CA TYR A 935 0.04 3.66 -10.43
C TYR A 935 -0.13 3.33 -8.95
N VAL A 936 -0.70 2.17 -8.62
CA VAL A 936 -0.78 1.72 -7.23
C VAL A 936 0.58 1.11 -6.87
N ASN A 937 1.10 1.53 -5.72
CA ASN A 937 2.36 1.09 -5.13
C ASN A 937 2.59 -0.40 -5.45
N VAL A 938 3.48 -0.71 -6.40
CA VAL A 938 3.80 -2.09 -6.84
C VAL A 938 4.28 -2.95 -5.65
N THR A 939 4.68 -2.26 -4.57
CA THR A 939 4.90 -2.73 -3.21
C THR A 939 3.75 -3.58 -2.62
N TYR A 940 2.49 -3.29 -2.92
CA TYR A 940 1.31 -3.99 -2.39
C TYR A 940 1.05 -5.32 -3.09
N THR A 941 1.14 -5.36 -4.42
CA THR A 941 0.84 -6.58 -5.19
C THR A 941 1.91 -7.68 -5.08
N PHE A 942 3.13 -7.32 -4.65
CA PHE A 942 4.23 -8.26 -4.44
C PHE A 942 4.42 -8.73 -3.00
N ASN A 943 3.79 -8.06 -2.03
CA ASN A 943 3.70 -8.57 -0.66
C ASN A 943 2.60 -9.64 -0.52
N GLN A 944 1.63 -9.66 -1.45
CA GLN A 944 0.55 -10.65 -1.58
C GLN A 944 1.00 -11.84 -2.42
#